data_AF-A0A8C0TXU1-F1
#
_entry.id   AF-A0A8C0TXU1-F1
#
_cell.length_a   1.000
_cell.length_b   1.000
_cell.length_c   1.000
_cell.angle_alpha   90.00
_cell.angle_beta   90.00
_cell.angle_gamma   90.00
#
_symmetry.space_group_name_H-M   'P 1'
#
loop_
_entity.id
_entity.type
_entity.pdbx_description
1 polymer ?
#
loop_
_entity_poly.entity_id
_entity_poly.type
_entity_poly.pdbx_seq_one_letter_code
_entity_poly.pdbx_strand_id
1 'polypeptide(L)'
;MGTSGPEGARGPGSLPLCPARGLTGCPGPRARLPLLLTQAPLASSAFLPSPLNGAIEPLCRGRLGHRPHPQPEPSLCCGLCSQGQQRPWGQSESALAATASLGVSGTRDNDPRNGGGPGAMKPVQVVTLWWVLLLVSRLGAARKGSPEEASFYYGTFPLGFSWGVGSSAFQTEGAWDQDGKGPSIWDAFTHSGKGKVLGDETADVACDGYYKVQEDIILLRELRVSHYRFSLSWPRLLPTGVRADKVNKRGIKFYSDFIDALLKSNITPIVTLHHWDLPQLLQVKYGGWQNGSMVNYFGDYADLCFEAFGDRVKHWITFSDPRTMAEKGFETGHHAPGLQLHGTGLYRAAHHIIKAHAQAWHSYNSTWRAKQRGLVGISLNCDWGEPVDISSPKDIEAAERYLQFCLGWFANPIYAGDYPQVMKERIGKKSVEQGLDMSRLPVFSLQEKSYIKGTSDFLGLGHFTTRYITERNYPSRQGPSYQNDRDLVELVDPNWPDLGSKWLYSVPWGFRRLLHFAQTQYGNPPIYVTENGVSQKLHCTQLCDEWRIQYLKGYINEMLKAIKDGANIKGYTSWSLLDKFEWEKGYSDRYGFYYVEFNNRNKPRYPKASVQYYEKIITANGFPNPREVESWYLKALETCSINNQMLAAEPLLSHMQMVTEIVVPTVCTLCVLISAVLLMLLLRSQS
;
A
#
# COMPACT_ATOMS: atom_id res chain seq x y z
N MET A 1 -66.11 -31.31 3.65
CA MET A 1 -65.96 -32.70 4.16
C MET A 1 -64.47 -32.90 4.39
N GLY A 2 -63.94 -33.35 5.52
CA GLY A 2 -64.52 -33.76 6.80
C GLY A 2 -63.47 -34.63 7.53
N THR A 3 -62.66 -34.10 8.46
CA THR A 3 -62.89 -33.96 9.92
C THR A 3 -62.78 -35.26 10.74
N SER A 4 -61.64 -35.47 11.42
CA SER A 4 -61.55 -36.15 12.75
C SER A 4 -60.12 -36.11 13.35
N GLY A 5 -60.00 -35.66 14.60
CA GLY A 5 -58.90 -36.03 15.54
C GLY A 5 -59.46 -36.97 16.62
N PRO A 6 -59.13 -36.82 17.94
CA PRO A 6 -58.04 -36.06 18.58
C PRO A 6 -57.43 -36.75 19.86
N GLU A 7 -56.72 -35.96 20.68
CA GLU A 7 -56.59 -36.03 22.18
C GLU A 7 -55.68 -37.01 22.95
N GLY A 8 -55.32 -36.59 24.18
CA GLY A 8 -54.54 -37.30 25.22
C GLY A 8 -53.13 -36.71 25.50
N ALA A 9 -52.86 -35.68 26.33
CA ALA A 9 -53.46 -35.06 27.53
C ALA A 9 -52.92 -35.56 28.91
N ARG A 10 -51.98 -34.80 29.53
CA ARG A 10 -51.81 -34.56 30.99
C ARG A 10 -50.56 -33.69 31.32
N GLY A 11 -50.65 -32.89 32.39
CA GLY A 11 -49.55 -32.25 33.14
C GLY A 11 -49.90 -32.31 34.65
N PRO A 12 -49.51 -31.35 35.53
CA PRO A 12 -48.53 -30.26 35.40
C PRO A 12 -47.63 -30.06 36.67
N GLY A 13 -46.81 -29.00 36.71
CA GLY A 13 -46.24 -28.41 37.95
C GLY A 13 -44.79 -27.91 37.82
N SER A 14 -44.31 -26.90 38.57
CA SER A 14 -44.98 -25.85 39.37
C SER A 14 -44.00 -24.72 39.75
N LEU A 15 -44.51 -23.47 39.87
CA LEU A 15 -43.80 -22.24 40.29
C LEU A 15 -43.50 -22.21 41.81
N PRO A 16 -42.51 -21.42 42.33
CA PRO A 16 -42.51 -19.93 42.39
C PRO A 16 -41.24 -19.28 41.79
N LEU A 17 -41.14 -17.98 41.44
CA LEU A 17 -41.68 -16.69 41.93
C LEU A 17 -40.93 -16.04 43.13
N CYS A 18 -40.88 -14.69 43.08
CA CYS A 18 -39.92 -13.83 43.79
C CYS A 18 -40.30 -13.53 45.27
N PRO A 19 -39.54 -12.64 45.94
CA PRO A 19 -40.14 -11.33 46.18
C PRO A 19 -39.21 -10.13 45.94
N ALA A 20 -39.81 -8.95 45.78
CA ALA A 20 -39.12 -7.67 45.83
C ALA A 20 -39.65 -6.82 47.00
N ARG A 21 -38.74 -6.13 47.70
CA ARG A 21 -38.96 -4.98 48.60
C ARG A 21 -37.68 -4.11 48.53
N GLY A 22 -37.70 -2.78 48.54
CA GLY A 22 -38.83 -1.83 48.46
C GLY A 22 -38.70 -0.70 49.48
N LEU A 23 -38.79 0.56 49.02
CA LEU A 23 -38.79 1.81 49.83
C LEU A 23 -37.40 2.15 50.45
N THR A 24 -36.98 3.41 50.67
CA THR A 24 -37.57 4.75 50.47
C THR A 24 -36.48 5.84 50.43
N GLY A 25 -36.77 7.05 49.91
CA GLY A 25 -36.13 8.29 50.42
C GLY A 25 -35.33 9.16 49.43
N CYS A 26 -35.95 10.22 48.93
CA CYS A 26 -35.29 11.49 48.54
C CYS A 26 -35.34 12.47 49.76
N PRO A 27 -34.74 13.69 49.75
CA PRO A 27 -34.09 14.43 48.66
C PRO A 27 -32.70 15.02 49.04
N GLY A 28 -32.14 15.90 48.20
CA GLY A 28 -31.03 16.79 48.56
C GLY A 28 -31.41 18.28 48.47
N PRO A 29 -30.45 19.20 48.66
CA PRO A 29 -30.47 20.53 48.06
C PRO A 29 -29.30 20.66 47.05
N ARG A 30 -29.50 21.19 45.83
CA ARG A 30 -29.74 22.60 45.50
C ARG A 30 -28.69 23.57 46.07
N ALA A 31 -27.74 23.95 45.21
CA ALA A 31 -27.20 25.31 45.18
C ALA A 31 -27.22 25.81 43.73
N ARG A 32 -27.90 26.95 43.49
CA ARG A 32 -27.68 27.80 42.33
C ARG A 32 -26.93 29.03 42.83
N LEU A 33 -26.02 29.58 42.03
CA LEU A 33 -26.08 30.99 41.60
C LEU A 33 -25.12 31.19 40.42
N PRO A 34 -25.42 32.09 39.46
CA PRO A 34 -24.46 32.52 38.44
C PRO A 34 -23.71 33.78 38.89
N LEU A 35 -22.64 34.12 38.18
CA LEU A 35 -22.17 35.50 38.06
C LEU A 35 -21.72 35.77 36.62
N LEU A 36 -21.98 37.01 36.19
CA LEU A 36 -21.78 37.54 34.85
C LEU A 36 -20.77 38.71 34.96
N LEU A 37 -20.44 39.36 33.83
CA LEU A 37 -19.56 40.53 33.72
C LEU A 37 -18.04 40.20 33.83
N THR A 38 -17.11 40.81 33.08
CA THR A 38 -17.23 41.75 31.93
C THR A 38 -15.92 41.79 31.12
N GLN A 39 -16.03 42.13 29.83
CA GLN A 39 -15.11 42.93 29.00
C GLN A 39 -13.59 42.60 28.94
N ALA A 40 -13.12 42.41 27.71
CA ALA A 40 -11.75 42.71 27.26
C ALA A 40 -11.72 44.13 26.63
N PRO A 41 -10.61 44.65 26.05
CA PRO A 41 -9.23 44.13 25.99
C PRO A 41 -8.17 45.17 26.42
N LEU A 42 -6.88 44.79 26.35
CA LEU A 42 -5.77 45.73 26.16
C LEU A 42 -4.87 45.24 25.01
N ALA A 43 -4.20 46.19 24.34
CA ALA A 43 -3.45 45.96 23.11
C ALA A 43 -2.10 46.71 23.14
N SER A 44 -1.27 46.47 22.12
CA SER A 44 0.11 46.96 21.98
C SER A 44 1.13 46.31 22.93
N SER A 45 2.42 46.24 22.59
CA SER A 45 3.14 46.86 21.47
C SER A 45 3.97 45.86 20.64
N ALA A 46 4.37 46.27 19.44
CA ALA A 46 5.31 45.55 18.60
C ALA A 46 6.72 46.16 18.70
N PHE A 47 7.76 45.34 18.52
CA PHE A 47 9.10 45.82 18.15
C PHE A 47 9.78 44.83 17.20
N LEU A 48 10.09 45.31 15.99
CA LEU A 48 11.22 44.83 15.18
C LEU A 48 12.48 45.58 15.64
N PRO A 49 13.68 45.03 15.41
CA PRO A 49 14.37 45.48 14.20
C PRO A 49 15.08 44.35 13.43
N SER A 50 15.51 44.68 12.21
CA SER A 50 16.49 43.93 11.42
C SER A 50 17.60 44.89 10.95
N PRO A 51 18.58 44.47 10.15
CA PRO A 51 19.88 44.06 10.65
C PRO A 51 21.00 45.07 10.33
N LEU A 52 22.20 44.84 10.89
CA LEU A 52 23.42 45.56 10.49
C LEU A 52 24.47 44.60 9.94
N ASN A 53 25.08 45.01 8.83
CA ASN A 53 26.20 44.32 8.19
C ASN A 53 27.51 44.55 8.97
N GLY A 54 28.42 43.58 8.91
CA GLY A 54 29.75 43.69 9.53
C GLY A 54 30.74 42.70 8.93
N ALA A 55 31.17 42.93 7.69
CA ALA A 55 32.16 42.09 7.01
C ALA A 55 33.57 42.70 7.12
N ILE A 56 34.48 42.03 7.83
CA ILE A 56 35.92 42.34 7.86
C ILE A 56 36.73 41.04 7.91
N GLU A 57 37.39 40.69 6.79
CA GLU A 57 38.70 40.01 6.82
C GLU A 57 39.80 41.09 6.77
N PRO A 58 41.05 40.80 7.25
CA PRO A 58 42.07 40.43 6.24
C PRO A 58 43.20 39.48 6.71
N LEU A 59 43.55 38.55 5.82
CA LEU A 59 44.90 38.12 5.41
C LEU A 59 46.01 37.74 6.45
N CYS A 60 46.38 36.44 6.38
CA CYS A 60 47.71 35.93 5.97
C CYS A 60 48.84 35.50 6.97
N ARG A 61 49.37 34.30 6.62
CA ARG A 61 50.76 33.79 6.74
C ARG A 61 51.31 33.29 8.08
N GLY A 62 51.32 31.96 8.22
CA GLY A 62 52.36 31.15 8.89
C GLY A 62 52.66 29.91 8.03
N ARG A 63 53.86 29.31 8.11
CA ARG A 63 54.29 28.19 7.22
C ARG A 63 54.91 27.03 8.00
N LEU A 64 54.63 25.82 7.50
CA LEU A 64 55.40 24.56 7.67
C LEU A 64 55.48 23.91 9.07
N GLY A 65 54.94 22.69 9.15
CA GLY A 65 55.15 21.68 10.20
C GLY A 65 54.69 20.33 9.64
N HIS A 66 55.40 19.23 9.94
CA HIS A 66 55.26 17.95 9.21
C HIS A 66 54.93 16.76 10.12
N ARG A 67 54.21 15.78 9.55
CA ARG A 67 53.98 14.38 10.01
C ARG A 67 52.83 14.14 11.02
N PRO A 68 52.30 12.90 11.10
CA PRO A 68 50.87 12.67 11.33
C PRO A 68 50.49 12.10 12.70
N HIS A 69 49.19 12.13 13.00
CA HIS A 69 48.55 11.35 14.07
C HIS A 69 47.75 10.14 13.53
N PRO A 70 47.52 9.09 14.34
CA PRO A 70 46.86 7.85 13.92
C PRO A 70 45.32 7.92 13.98
N GLN A 71 44.66 6.93 13.38
CA GLN A 71 43.24 6.65 13.60
C GLN A 71 43.01 5.95 14.95
N PRO A 72 41.88 6.21 15.64
CA PRO A 72 41.38 5.36 16.72
C PRO A 72 40.47 4.24 16.19
N GLU A 73 40.53 3.06 16.80
CA GLU A 73 39.60 1.95 16.55
C GLU A 73 38.25 2.17 17.29
N PRO A 74 37.13 1.60 16.81
CA PRO A 74 35.87 1.56 17.54
C PRO A 74 35.92 0.50 18.68
N SER A 75 35.47 0.87 19.87
CA SER A 75 35.52 0.02 21.07
C SER A 75 34.41 -1.05 21.11
N LEU A 76 34.77 -2.26 21.57
CA LEU A 76 33.81 -3.31 21.92
C LEU A 76 33.31 -3.16 23.37
N CYS A 77 32.00 -3.34 23.56
CA CYS A 77 31.31 -3.87 24.75
C CYS A 77 29.82 -4.03 24.38
N CYS A 78 29.08 -5.11 24.69
CA CYS A 78 29.40 -6.38 25.34
C CYS A 78 28.70 -7.54 24.58
N GLY A 79 29.07 -8.79 24.88
CA GLY A 79 28.31 -9.98 24.51
C GLY A 79 28.40 -11.05 25.60
N LEU A 80 27.48 -12.03 25.57
CA LEU A 80 27.43 -13.32 26.29
C LEU A 80 26.06 -13.93 25.89
N CYS A 81 25.95 -14.95 25.03
CA CYS A 81 26.08 -16.41 25.26
C CYS A 81 24.73 -17.08 24.86
N SER A 82 24.64 -18.35 24.44
CA SER A 82 25.66 -19.41 24.27
C SER A 82 25.33 -20.34 23.07
N GLN A 83 26.17 -21.38 22.86
CA GLN A 83 26.31 -22.16 21.62
C GLN A 83 25.25 -23.25 21.37
N GLY A 84 25.11 -23.66 20.10
CA GLY A 84 24.59 -24.96 19.66
C GLY A 84 25.40 -25.48 18.45
N GLN A 85 25.92 -26.71 18.50
CA GLN A 85 27.01 -27.19 17.63
C GLN A 85 26.59 -27.97 16.36
N GLN A 86 27.29 -27.71 15.23
CA GLN A 86 27.92 -28.68 14.30
C GLN A 86 27.08 -29.78 13.55
N ARG A 87 27.42 -30.37 12.39
CA ARG A 87 28.56 -30.33 11.40
C ARG A 87 28.04 -30.40 9.94
N PRO A 88 28.87 -30.07 8.92
CA PRO A 88 28.62 -30.34 7.50
C PRO A 88 29.45 -31.50 6.89
N TRP A 89 28.92 -32.15 5.84
CA TRP A 89 29.60 -32.92 4.78
C TRP A 89 28.67 -32.92 3.54
N GLY A 90 29.11 -33.00 2.28
CA GLY A 90 30.45 -33.02 1.71
C GLY A 90 30.38 -32.82 0.18
N GLN A 91 31.52 -32.61 -0.49
CA GLN A 91 31.59 -32.43 -1.95
C GLN A 91 31.66 -33.79 -2.69
N SER A 92 31.22 -33.82 -3.96
CA SER A 92 31.68 -34.80 -4.94
C SER A 92 31.59 -34.24 -6.36
N GLU A 93 32.73 -33.90 -6.95
CA GLU A 93 32.83 -33.72 -8.41
C GLU A 93 32.93 -35.11 -9.09
N SER A 94 32.36 -35.24 -10.28
CA SER A 94 32.87 -36.18 -11.27
C SER A 94 32.47 -35.73 -12.67
N ALA A 95 33.46 -35.63 -13.57
CA ALA A 95 33.24 -35.39 -14.98
C ALA A 95 33.42 -36.70 -15.74
N LEU A 96 32.60 -36.94 -16.76
CA LEU A 96 32.86 -37.95 -17.78
C LEU A 96 32.31 -37.45 -19.12
N ALA A 97 33.18 -37.42 -20.13
CA ALA A 97 32.82 -37.10 -21.50
C ALA A 97 32.52 -38.39 -22.28
N ALA A 98 31.56 -38.34 -23.19
CA ALA A 98 31.32 -39.39 -24.17
C ALA A 98 31.04 -38.74 -25.53
N THR A 99 32.00 -38.86 -26.45
CA THR A 99 31.82 -38.51 -27.86
C THR A 99 31.18 -39.67 -28.60
N ALA A 100 30.22 -39.36 -29.47
CA ALA A 100 29.73 -40.27 -30.50
C ALA A 100 29.47 -39.46 -31.77
N SER A 101 29.88 -40.02 -32.92
CA SER A 101 29.76 -39.41 -34.24
C SER A 101 29.40 -40.49 -35.27
N LEU A 102 29.23 -40.07 -36.53
CA LEU A 102 28.76 -40.87 -37.68
C LEU A 102 27.23 -41.14 -37.67
N GLY A 103 26.56 -41.26 -38.83
CA GLY A 103 27.10 -41.29 -40.20
C GLY A 103 26.11 -40.79 -41.26
N VAL A 104 26.57 -40.78 -42.52
CA VAL A 104 25.88 -40.23 -43.70
C VAL A 104 25.64 -41.33 -44.75
N SER A 105 24.43 -41.42 -45.30
CA SER A 105 24.05 -41.91 -46.66
C SER A 105 22.52 -42.13 -46.73
N GLY A 106 21.84 -42.02 -47.88
CA GLY A 106 22.26 -41.56 -49.21
C GLY A 106 21.09 -41.56 -50.23
N THR A 107 21.34 -41.03 -51.43
CA THR A 107 20.77 -41.39 -52.77
C THR A 107 19.72 -42.51 -52.84
N ARG A 108 18.63 -42.51 -53.65
CA ARG A 108 18.27 -41.85 -54.95
C ARG A 108 16.81 -42.27 -55.34
N ASP A 109 16.13 -41.97 -56.45
CA ASP A 109 16.31 -41.20 -57.73
C ASP A 109 14.90 -40.90 -58.36
N ASN A 110 14.87 -40.24 -59.54
CA ASN A 110 13.83 -40.26 -60.60
C ASN A 110 12.48 -39.46 -60.53
N ASP A 111 12.43 -38.53 -61.48
CA ASP A 111 11.38 -37.69 -62.09
C ASP A 111 10.41 -38.49 -63.04
N PRO A 112 9.42 -37.93 -63.80
CA PRO A 112 8.56 -36.72 -63.68
C PRO A 112 7.03 -36.99 -63.81
N ARG A 113 6.17 -35.99 -63.53
CA ARG A 113 5.19 -35.33 -64.48
C ARG A 113 3.95 -34.67 -63.82
N ASN A 114 3.48 -33.60 -64.48
CA ASN A 114 2.14 -32.97 -64.44
C ASN A 114 1.59 -32.32 -63.15
N GLY A 115 1.45 -30.99 -63.21
CA GLY A 115 0.11 -30.38 -63.10
C GLY A 115 -0.23 -29.59 -61.83
N GLY A 116 0.02 -28.28 -61.84
CA GLY A 116 -0.51 -27.35 -60.82
C GLY A 116 -0.17 -25.89 -61.13
N GLY A 117 -1.19 -25.01 -61.09
CA GLY A 117 -1.00 -23.56 -61.29
C GLY A 117 -0.57 -22.82 -60.00
N PRO A 118 -0.15 -21.54 -60.10
CA PRO A 118 0.34 -20.77 -58.95
C PRO A 118 -0.79 -20.38 -57.99
N GLY A 119 -0.95 -21.14 -56.90
CA GLY A 119 -1.83 -20.77 -55.79
C GLY A 119 -1.25 -19.62 -54.96
N ALA A 120 -1.87 -18.44 -55.02
CA ALA A 120 -1.39 -17.26 -54.30
C ALA A 120 -1.47 -17.43 -52.77
N MET A 121 -0.38 -17.08 -52.07
CA MET A 121 -0.36 -17.04 -50.60
C MET A 121 -1.21 -15.88 -50.07
N LYS A 122 -1.95 -16.13 -48.97
CA LYS A 122 -2.86 -15.15 -48.37
C LYS A 122 -2.07 -14.03 -47.66
N PRO A 123 -2.49 -12.76 -47.74
CA PRO A 123 -1.68 -11.60 -47.31
C PRO A 123 -1.48 -11.45 -45.79
N VAL A 124 -2.00 -12.36 -44.97
CA VAL A 124 -2.01 -12.24 -43.50
C VAL A 124 -0.62 -12.42 -42.87
N GLN A 125 0.22 -13.31 -43.42
CA GLN A 125 1.53 -13.63 -42.82
C GLN A 125 2.60 -12.54 -43.03
N VAL A 126 2.44 -11.68 -44.05
CA VAL A 126 3.41 -10.61 -44.36
C VAL A 126 3.34 -9.48 -43.32
N VAL A 127 2.13 -9.14 -42.86
CA VAL A 127 1.93 -8.08 -41.86
C VAL A 127 2.60 -8.43 -40.53
N THR A 128 2.53 -9.70 -40.10
CA THR A 128 3.17 -10.17 -38.86
C THR A 128 4.70 -10.04 -38.87
N LEU A 129 5.38 -10.28 -40.00
CA LEU A 129 6.84 -10.13 -40.06
C LEU A 129 7.29 -8.66 -39.93
N TRP A 130 6.52 -7.71 -40.47
CA TRP A 130 6.86 -6.29 -40.38
C TRP A 130 6.83 -5.75 -38.95
N TRP A 131 5.88 -6.21 -38.12
CA TRP A 131 5.85 -5.86 -36.69
C TRP A 131 7.03 -6.46 -35.91
N VAL A 132 7.40 -7.72 -36.18
CA VAL A 132 8.57 -8.36 -35.54
C VAL A 132 9.87 -7.66 -35.96
N LEU A 133 10.03 -7.31 -37.23
CA LEU A 133 11.21 -6.56 -37.69
C LEU A 133 11.28 -5.15 -37.10
N LEU A 134 10.17 -4.42 -36.97
CA LEU A 134 10.14 -3.11 -36.32
C LEU A 134 10.45 -3.18 -34.81
N LEU A 135 10.09 -4.28 -34.13
CA LEU A 135 10.52 -4.57 -32.76
C LEU A 135 12.03 -4.83 -32.71
N VAL A 136 12.55 -5.80 -33.48
CA VAL A 136 13.97 -6.16 -33.49
C VAL A 136 14.87 -4.96 -33.85
N SER A 137 14.48 -4.14 -34.84
CA SER A 137 15.20 -2.92 -35.23
C SER A 137 15.12 -1.77 -34.20
N ARG A 138 14.30 -1.88 -33.15
CA ARG A 138 14.25 -0.91 -32.03
C ARG A 138 14.78 -1.47 -30.71
N LEU A 139 14.81 -2.78 -30.51
CA LEU A 139 15.48 -3.43 -29.37
C LEU A 139 17.00 -3.60 -29.57
N GLY A 140 17.50 -3.58 -30.82
CA GLY A 140 18.93 -3.74 -31.15
C GLY A 140 19.89 -2.65 -30.66
N ALA A 141 19.47 -1.74 -29.78
CA ALA A 141 20.27 -0.66 -29.21
C ALA A 141 20.44 -0.74 -27.68
N ALA A 142 20.05 -1.87 -27.05
CA ALA A 142 20.26 -2.13 -25.63
C ALA A 142 21.75 -2.36 -25.27
N ARG A 143 22.54 -1.28 -25.24
CA ARG A 143 23.84 -1.26 -24.54
C ARG A 143 23.63 -1.59 -23.06
N LYS A 144 24.70 -2.05 -22.37
CA LYS A 144 24.83 -1.84 -20.92
C LYS A 144 24.44 -0.39 -20.61
N GLY A 145 23.53 -0.22 -19.64
CA GLY A 145 22.69 0.98 -19.51
C GLY A 145 23.46 2.28 -19.74
N SER A 146 22.92 3.15 -20.61
CA SER A 146 23.70 4.27 -21.12
C SER A 146 24.10 5.23 -19.99
N PRO A 147 25.20 6.00 -20.13
CA PRO A 147 25.55 7.02 -19.13
C PRO A 147 24.41 8.02 -18.85
N GLU A 148 23.50 8.24 -19.80
CA GLU A 148 22.27 9.02 -19.59
C GLU A 148 21.23 8.31 -18.72
N GLU A 149 21.00 6.99 -18.91
CA GLU A 149 20.09 6.22 -18.04
C GLU A 149 20.53 6.32 -16.57
N ALA A 150 21.83 6.14 -16.31
CA ALA A 150 22.39 6.20 -14.96
C ALA A 150 22.53 7.62 -14.39
N SER A 151 22.54 8.67 -15.22
CA SER A 151 22.69 10.05 -14.76
C SER A 151 21.48 10.55 -13.95
N PHE A 152 21.71 11.30 -12.87
CA PHE A 152 20.59 11.95 -12.14
C PHE A 152 20.10 13.17 -12.92
N TYR A 153 18.80 13.24 -13.21
CA TYR A 153 18.22 14.30 -14.03
C TYR A 153 17.73 15.48 -13.15
N TYR A 154 18.31 16.66 -13.33
CA TYR A 154 17.84 17.89 -12.69
C TYR A 154 16.82 18.60 -13.57
N GLY A 155 15.70 18.99 -12.97
CA GLY A 155 14.53 19.56 -13.65
C GLY A 155 13.29 19.56 -12.76
N THR A 156 12.19 20.11 -13.27
CA THR A 156 10.90 20.19 -12.58
C THR A 156 9.81 19.43 -13.32
N PHE A 157 8.80 18.99 -12.56
CA PHE A 157 7.60 18.35 -13.07
C PHE A 157 6.70 19.38 -13.79
N PRO A 158 5.74 18.93 -14.62
CA PRO A 158 4.78 19.82 -15.27
C PRO A 158 4.02 20.71 -14.26
N LEU A 159 3.59 21.88 -14.72
CA LEU A 159 2.73 22.75 -13.93
C LEU A 159 1.39 22.04 -13.63
N GLY A 160 0.98 22.03 -12.37
CA GLY A 160 -0.23 21.31 -11.92
C GLY A 160 -0.05 19.80 -11.72
N PHE A 161 1.19 19.29 -11.65
CA PHE A 161 1.45 17.91 -11.24
C PHE A 161 1.00 17.68 -9.78
N SER A 162 0.23 16.62 -9.55
CA SER A 162 -0.43 16.37 -8.26
C SER A 162 0.47 15.56 -7.32
N TRP A 163 0.89 16.15 -6.20
CA TRP A 163 1.69 15.50 -5.16
C TRP A 163 0.82 15.09 -3.96
N GLY A 164 1.04 13.88 -3.45
CA GLY A 164 0.25 13.34 -2.35
C GLY A 164 0.85 12.14 -1.62
N VAL A 165 0.13 11.71 -0.58
CA VAL A 165 0.44 10.49 0.20
C VAL A 165 -0.81 9.64 0.37
N GLY A 166 -0.60 8.35 0.64
CA GLY A 166 -1.66 7.35 0.72
C GLY A 166 -1.94 6.79 2.13
N SER A 167 -3.17 6.28 2.29
CA SER A 167 -3.62 5.39 3.37
C SER A 167 -4.70 4.41 2.86
N SER A 168 -5.14 3.49 3.73
CA SER A 168 -6.33 2.67 3.52
C SER A 168 -7.10 2.50 4.84
N ALA A 169 -8.42 2.37 4.76
CA ALA A 169 -9.32 2.41 5.90
C ALA A 169 -8.95 1.40 6.99
N PHE A 170 -8.85 0.11 6.63
CA PHE A 170 -8.54 -0.95 7.59
C PHE A 170 -7.16 -0.77 8.25
N GLN A 171 -6.16 -0.27 7.51
CA GLN A 171 -4.80 -0.15 8.03
C GLN A 171 -4.61 1.03 9.00
N THR A 172 -5.47 2.08 8.95
CA THR A 172 -5.26 3.32 9.72
C THR A 172 -6.43 3.79 10.59
N GLU A 173 -7.68 3.44 10.28
CA GLU A 173 -8.84 4.01 11.01
C GLU A 173 -8.99 3.47 12.43
N GLY A 174 -8.84 2.15 12.62
CA GLY A 174 -9.31 1.47 13.83
C GLY A 174 -10.83 1.59 14.02
N ALA A 175 -11.27 1.63 15.28
CA ALA A 175 -12.68 1.79 15.65
C ALA A 175 -13.58 0.78 14.92
N TRP A 176 -13.17 -0.49 14.96
CA TRP A 176 -13.59 -1.53 14.01
C TRP A 176 -15.06 -2.00 14.16
N ASP A 177 -15.65 -1.86 15.34
CA ASP A 177 -17.04 -2.19 15.69
C ASP A 177 -17.88 -0.94 16.00
N GLN A 178 -17.25 0.23 16.01
CA GLN A 178 -17.81 1.47 16.52
C GLN A 178 -18.82 2.12 15.58
N ASP A 179 -19.75 2.88 16.15
CA ASP A 179 -20.79 3.64 15.46
C ASP A 179 -21.58 2.81 14.41
N GLY A 180 -21.68 1.50 14.64
CA GLY A 180 -22.42 0.55 13.81
C GLY A 180 -21.70 0.07 12.55
N LYS A 181 -20.36 0.16 12.47
CA LYS A 181 -19.56 -0.57 11.46
C LYS A 181 -19.80 -2.08 11.57
N GLY A 182 -19.83 -2.78 10.42
CA GLY A 182 -19.83 -4.24 10.36
C GLY A 182 -18.41 -4.86 10.38
N PRO A 183 -18.28 -6.16 10.66
CA PRO A 183 -17.02 -6.87 10.45
C PRO A 183 -16.67 -6.95 8.96
N SER A 184 -15.42 -6.68 8.62
CA SER A 184 -14.78 -6.97 7.34
C SER A 184 -14.20 -8.39 7.33
N ILE A 185 -13.79 -8.87 6.16
CA ILE A 185 -13.02 -10.10 6.02
C ILE A 185 -11.69 -10.06 6.80
N TRP A 186 -11.11 -8.87 7.01
CA TRP A 186 -9.86 -8.72 7.74
C TRP A 186 -10.08 -8.75 9.26
N ASP A 187 -11.12 -8.08 9.78
CA ASP A 187 -11.52 -8.20 11.19
C ASP A 187 -11.69 -9.68 11.57
N ALA A 188 -12.46 -10.41 10.75
CA ALA A 188 -12.70 -11.84 10.93
C ALA A 188 -11.44 -12.72 10.73
N PHE A 189 -10.46 -12.30 9.94
CA PHE A 189 -9.19 -13.02 9.73
C PHE A 189 -8.23 -12.82 10.92
N THR A 190 -8.14 -11.60 11.47
CA THR A 190 -7.31 -11.32 12.66
C THR A 190 -7.91 -11.94 13.92
N HIS A 191 -9.22 -11.79 14.15
CA HIS A 191 -9.87 -12.31 15.37
C HIS A 191 -9.99 -13.84 15.41
N SER A 192 -9.73 -14.57 14.31
CA SER A 192 -9.92 -16.02 14.27
C SER A 192 -8.82 -16.84 14.94
N GLY A 193 -7.67 -16.24 15.28
CA GLY A 193 -6.46 -16.97 15.69
C GLY A 193 -5.94 -17.96 14.63
N LYS A 194 -6.31 -17.71 13.36
CA LYS A 194 -5.94 -18.53 12.18
C LYS A 194 -5.48 -17.70 10.99
N GLY A 195 -5.65 -16.37 11.04
CA GLY A 195 -5.03 -15.47 10.09
C GLY A 195 -3.51 -15.53 10.22
N LYS A 196 -2.79 -15.53 9.10
CA LYS A 196 -1.32 -15.60 9.07
C LYS A 196 -0.67 -14.23 9.35
N VAL A 197 -1.15 -13.52 10.35
CA VAL A 197 -0.60 -12.22 10.76
C VAL A 197 0.52 -12.42 11.76
N LEU A 198 1.61 -11.67 11.62
CA LEU A 198 2.71 -11.70 12.56
C LEU A 198 2.25 -11.31 13.97
N GLY A 199 2.57 -12.14 14.98
CA GLY A 199 2.27 -11.85 16.39
C GLY A 199 0.80 -11.86 16.78
N ASP A 200 -0.09 -12.41 15.94
CA ASP A 200 -1.56 -12.38 16.12
C ASP A 200 -2.14 -10.96 16.27
N GLU A 201 -1.44 -9.95 15.70
CA GLU A 201 -1.82 -8.54 15.83
C GLU A 201 -3.13 -8.20 15.08
N THR A 202 -3.90 -7.27 15.63
CA THR A 202 -5.18 -6.80 15.05
C THR A 202 -5.11 -5.31 14.67
N ALA A 203 -6.01 -4.89 13.77
CA ALA A 203 -6.15 -3.48 13.38
C ALA A 203 -7.26 -2.73 14.16
N ASP A 204 -7.75 -3.31 15.27
CA ASP A 204 -8.93 -2.85 16.02
C ASP A 204 -8.84 -1.36 16.44
N VAL A 205 -7.62 -0.91 16.73
CA VAL A 205 -7.25 0.48 17.00
C VAL A 205 -6.37 1.06 15.88
N ALA A 206 -5.46 0.29 15.30
CA ALA A 206 -4.52 0.75 14.26
C ALA A 206 -3.84 2.09 14.64
N CYS A 207 -3.91 3.09 13.75
CA CYS A 207 -3.40 4.45 13.98
C CYS A 207 -4.40 5.35 14.73
N ASP A 208 -5.56 4.83 15.15
CA ASP A 208 -6.67 5.56 15.79
C ASP A 208 -7.23 6.71 14.91
N GLY A 209 -7.09 6.57 13.59
CA GLY A 209 -7.43 7.61 12.60
C GLY A 209 -8.91 8.00 12.57
N TYR A 210 -9.83 7.11 13.00
CA TYR A 210 -11.27 7.43 13.10
C TYR A 210 -11.54 8.60 14.06
N TYR A 211 -10.75 8.73 15.13
CA TYR A 211 -10.87 9.82 16.10
C TYR A 211 -9.86 10.95 15.85
N LYS A 212 -8.77 10.69 15.10
CA LYS A 212 -7.61 11.59 14.94
C LYS A 212 -7.52 12.34 13.62
N VAL A 213 -8.62 12.43 12.87
CA VAL A 213 -8.72 13.18 11.59
C VAL A 213 -8.02 14.54 11.61
N GLN A 214 -8.18 15.34 12.67
CA GLN A 214 -7.55 16.67 12.74
C GLN A 214 -6.03 16.64 12.91
N GLU A 215 -5.48 15.62 13.58
CA GLU A 215 -4.03 15.39 13.64
C GLU A 215 -3.51 15.06 12.24
N ASP A 216 -4.14 14.09 11.56
CA ASP A 216 -3.71 13.63 10.23
C ASP A 216 -3.80 14.75 9.17
N ILE A 217 -4.79 15.65 9.27
CA ILE A 217 -4.91 16.86 8.45
C ILE A 217 -3.74 17.85 8.67
N ILE A 218 -3.25 17.99 9.91
CA ILE A 218 -2.07 18.84 10.20
C ILE A 218 -0.82 18.26 9.53
N LEU A 219 -0.63 16.93 9.63
CA LEU A 219 0.53 16.25 9.02
C LEU A 219 0.53 16.35 7.48
N LEU A 220 -0.64 16.28 6.85
CA LEU A 220 -0.78 16.49 5.40
C LEU A 220 -0.42 17.93 4.99
N ARG A 221 -0.79 18.92 5.80
CA ARG A 221 -0.43 20.33 5.57
C ARG A 221 1.06 20.61 5.82
N GLU A 222 1.69 19.90 6.77
CA GLU A 222 3.14 19.95 6.99
C GLU A 222 3.91 19.43 5.77
N LEU A 223 3.51 18.28 5.21
CA LEU A 223 4.05 17.74 3.95
C LEU A 223 3.76 18.61 2.71
N ARG A 224 2.85 19.60 2.82
CA ARG A 224 2.33 20.44 1.71
C ARG A 224 1.75 19.67 0.52
N VAL A 225 1.16 18.51 0.75
CA VAL A 225 0.56 17.73 -0.34
C VAL A 225 -0.65 18.44 -0.97
N SER A 226 -0.76 18.35 -2.29
CA SER A 226 -1.92 18.84 -3.07
C SER A 226 -3.09 17.86 -3.07
N HIS A 227 -2.83 16.56 -2.83
CA HIS A 227 -3.85 15.53 -2.73
C HIS A 227 -3.58 14.53 -1.61
N TYR A 228 -4.64 13.87 -1.16
CA TYR A 228 -4.56 12.73 -0.24
C TYR A 228 -5.35 11.56 -0.81
N ARG A 229 -4.71 10.39 -0.88
CA ARG A 229 -5.38 9.16 -1.28
C ARG A 229 -5.74 8.35 -0.04
N PHE A 230 -7.02 8.05 0.12
CA PHE A 230 -7.52 7.14 1.16
C PHE A 230 -8.52 6.15 0.56
N SER A 231 -9.02 5.22 1.37
CA SER A 231 -10.15 4.38 1.00
C SER A 231 -11.35 4.62 1.91
N LEU A 232 -12.54 4.37 1.38
CA LEU A 232 -13.75 4.20 2.19
C LEU A 232 -13.79 2.77 2.69
N SER A 233 -14.24 2.56 3.93
CA SER A 233 -14.55 1.21 4.42
C SER A 233 -15.96 0.82 4.04
N TRP A 234 -16.08 -0.19 3.16
CA TRP A 234 -17.38 -0.73 2.75
C TRP A 234 -18.22 -1.16 3.96
N PRO A 235 -17.72 -1.96 4.94
CA PRO A 235 -18.52 -2.32 6.11
C PRO A 235 -18.74 -1.19 7.11
N ARG A 236 -18.00 -0.07 7.08
CA ARG A 236 -18.36 1.14 7.85
C ARG A 236 -19.57 1.86 7.25
N LEU A 237 -19.73 1.82 5.92
CA LEU A 237 -20.83 2.45 5.17
C LEU A 237 -22.07 1.57 5.03
N LEU A 238 -21.89 0.28 4.72
CA LEU A 238 -22.91 -0.75 4.58
C LEU A 238 -22.55 -1.95 5.47
N PRO A 239 -23.05 -2.03 6.72
CA PRO A 239 -22.59 -3.05 7.68
C PRO A 239 -22.86 -4.50 7.29
N THR A 240 -23.87 -4.76 6.44
CA THR A 240 -24.15 -6.07 5.84
C THR A 240 -23.51 -6.24 4.45
N GLY A 241 -22.92 -5.17 3.91
CA GLY A 241 -22.49 -5.02 2.53
C GLY A 241 -23.60 -4.71 1.53
N VAL A 242 -24.87 -4.86 1.90
CA VAL A 242 -26.02 -4.70 1.00
C VAL A 242 -26.70 -3.34 1.24
N ARG A 243 -26.82 -2.52 0.19
CA ARG A 243 -27.39 -1.15 0.28
C ARG A 243 -28.85 -1.14 0.74
N ALA A 244 -29.63 -2.14 0.32
CA ALA A 244 -31.04 -2.26 0.66
C ALA A 244 -31.31 -2.57 2.15
N ASP A 245 -30.35 -3.17 2.87
CA ASP A 245 -30.53 -3.53 4.28
C ASP A 245 -30.42 -2.30 5.19
N LYS A 246 -29.27 -1.60 5.14
CA LYS A 246 -28.95 -0.48 6.03
C LYS A 246 -27.73 0.33 5.55
N VAL A 247 -27.96 1.61 5.24
CA VAL A 247 -26.88 2.61 5.13
C VAL A 247 -26.52 3.14 6.52
N ASN A 248 -25.25 3.07 6.89
CA ASN A 248 -24.78 3.64 8.16
C ASN A 248 -24.56 5.15 8.04
N LYS A 249 -25.52 5.93 8.56
CA LYS A 249 -25.44 7.40 8.59
C LYS A 249 -24.24 7.94 9.39
N ARG A 250 -23.69 7.19 10.34
CA ARG A 250 -22.46 7.59 11.08
C ARG A 250 -21.22 7.47 10.19
N GLY A 251 -21.05 6.34 9.51
CA GLY A 251 -19.99 6.15 8.51
C GLY A 251 -20.05 7.18 7.39
N ILE A 252 -21.25 7.47 6.86
CA ILE A 252 -21.44 8.54 5.85
C ILE A 252 -20.99 9.90 6.41
N LYS A 253 -21.36 10.24 7.66
CA LYS A 253 -20.94 11.50 8.29
C LYS A 253 -19.42 11.57 8.46
N PHE A 254 -18.79 10.50 8.96
CA PHE A 254 -17.33 10.44 9.17
C PHE A 254 -16.55 10.78 7.89
N TYR A 255 -16.84 10.10 6.77
CA TYR A 255 -16.14 10.41 5.51
C TYR A 255 -16.51 11.78 4.94
N SER A 256 -17.76 12.24 5.10
CA SER A 256 -18.15 13.60 4.69
C SER A 256 -17.39 14.68 5.48
N ASP A 257 -17.29 14.53 6.81
CA ASP A 257 -16.55 15.44 7.68
C ASP A 257 -15.05 15.44 7.31
N PHE A 258 -14.49 14.28 6.98
CA PHE A 258 -13.09 14.14 6.57
C PHE A 258 -12.81 14.78 5.20
N ILE A 259 -13.67 14.54 4.21
CA ILE A 259 -13.61 15.17 2.88
C ILE A 259 -13.70 16.69 3.02
N ASP A 260 -14.58 17.19 3.88
CA ASP A 260 -14.68 18.62 4.16
C ASP A 260 -13.42 19.17 4.86
N ALA A 261 -12.78 18.41 5.75
CA ALA A 261 -11.53 18.81 6.41
C ALA A 261 -10.34 18.87 5.44
N LEU A 262 -10.25 17.91 4.51
CA LEU A 262 -9.27 17.91 3.41
C LEU A 262 -9.47 19.15 2.52
N LEU A 263 -10.69 19.39 2.05
CA LEU A 263 -11.00 20.52 1.17
C LEU A 263 -10.83 21.88 1.84
N LYS A 264 -11.21 22.04 3.12
CA LYS A 264 -10.90 23.25 3.92
C LYS A 264 -9.40 23.49 4.10
N SER A 265 -8.59 22.47 3.90
CA SER A 265 -7.11 22.53 3.94
C SER A 265 -6.48 22.67 2.55
N ASN A 266 -7.29 22.85 1.49
CA ASN A 266 -6.89 22.85 0.07
C ASN A 266 -6.26 21.52 -0.42
N ILE A 267 -6.56 20.40 0.24
CA ILE A 267 -6.07 19.07 -0.14
C ILE A 267 -7.17 18.36 -0.96
N THR A 268 -6.84 17.92 -2.17
CA THR A 268 -7.78 17.20 -3.04
C THR A 268 -7.98 15.75 -2.58
N PRO A 269 -9.22 15.29 -2.33
CA PRO A 269 -9.46 13.88 -2.01
C PRO A 269 -9.40 13.00 -3.28
N ILE A 270 -8.54 11.97 -3.25
CA ILE A 270 -8.57 10.85 -4.19
C ILE A 270 -9.09 9.62 -3.44
N VAL A 271 -10.28 9.15 -3.79
CA VAL A 271 -11.01 8.18 -2.97
C VAL A 271 -11.01 6.80 -3.60
N THR A 272 -10.53 5.82 -2.84
CA THR A 272 -10.53 4.40 -3.20
C THR A 272 -11.81 3.73 -2.65
N LEU A 273 -12.62 3.13 -3.52
CA LEU A 273 -13.88 2.49 -3.10
C LEU A 273 -13.63 1.17 -2.35
N HIS A 274 -12.73 0.33 -2.84
CA HIS A 274 -12.37 -0.93 -2.19
C HIS A 274 -10.85 -1.08 -2.01
N HIS A 275 -10.41 -1.11 -0.74
CA HIS A 275 -9.03 -1.44 -0.36
C HIS A 275 -9.03 -2.65 0.59
N TRP A 276 -9.51 -3.76 0.04
CA TRP A 276 -9.41 -5.14 0.57
C TRP A 276 -10.31 -5.48 1.77
N ASP A 277 -11.09 -4.54 2.30
CA ASP A 277 -11.89 -4.70 3.53
C ASP A 277 -13.36 -5.11 3.28
N LEU A 278 -13.59 -6.02 2.34
CA LEU A 278 -14.92 -6.57 1.99
C LEU A 278 -15.76 -6.91 3.25
N PRO A 279 -17.06 -6.54 3.33
CA PRO A 279 -17.93 -6.92 4.45
C PRO A 279 -18.02 -8.44 4.63
N GLN A 280 -17.76 -8.93 5.85
CA GLN A 280 -17.68 -10.37 6.15
C GLN A 280 -18.99 -11.11 5.82
N LEU A 281 -20.15 -10.44 5.94
CA LEU A 281 -21.43 -11.05 5.57
C LEU A 281 -21.48 -11.45 4.08
N LEU A 282 -20.93 -10.63 3.18
CA LEU A 282 -20.86 -10.98 1.75
C LEU A 282 -19.93 -12.18 1.51
N GLN A 283 -18.85 -12.28 2.29
CA GLN A 283 -17.92 -13.40 2.22
C GLN A 283 -18.55 -14.71 2.71
N VAL A 284 -19.24 -14.72 3.86
CA VAL A 284 -19.81 -15.96 4.43
C VAL A 284 -21.16 -16.37 3.81
N LYS A 285 -22.02 -15.40 3.44
CA LYS A 285 -23.36 -15.68 2.91
C LYS A 285 -23.36 -15.97 1.40
N TYR A 286 -22.46 -15.34 0.65
CA TYR A 286 -22.42 -15.45 -0.81
C TYR A 286 -21.09 -15.97 -1.37
N GLY A 287 -20.04 -16.11 -0.56
CA GLY A 287 -18.71 -16.56 -1.00
C GLY A 287 -17.76 -15.43 -1.45
N GLY A 288 -18.16 -14.16 -1.27
CA GLY A 288 -17.37 -13.00 -1.68
C GLY A 288 -17.03 -13.04 -3.17
N TRP A 289 -15.81 -12.63 -3.55
CA TRP A 289 -15.39 -12.53 -4.96
C TRP A 289 -15.40 -13.84 -5.75
N GLN A 290 -15.62 -15.01 -5.11
CA GLN A 290 -15.91 -16.25 -5.83
C GLN A 290 -17.29 -16.26 -6.53
N ASN A 291 -18.17 -15.31 -6.23
CA ASN A 291 -19.55 -15.26 -6.69
C ASN A 291 -19.84 -14.01 -7.55
N GLY A 292 -20.43 -14.22 -8.73
CA GLY A 292 -20.75 -13.15 -9.68
C GLY A 292 -21.73 -12.10 -9.17
N SER A 293 -22.51 -12.39 -8.13
CA SER A 293 -23.39 -11.39 -7.48
C SER A 293 -22.63 -10.23 -6.84
N MET A 294 -21.33 -10.38 -6.52
CA MET A 294 -20.50 -9.27 -6.03
C MET A 294 -20.40 -8.11 -7.02
N VAL A 295 -20.56 -8.38 -8.32
CA VAL A 295 -20.58 -7.35 -9.37
C VAL A 295 -21.72 -6.35 -9.12
N ASN A 296 -22.89 -6.83 -8.70
CA ASN A 296 -24.03 -5.98 -8.33
C ASN A 296 -23.86 -5.32 -6.97
N TYR A 297 -23.49 -6.06 -5.92
CA TYR A 297 -23.31 -5.47 -4.58
C TYR A 297 -22.23 -4.37 -4.56
N PHE A 298 -21.15 -4.54 -5.32
CA PHE A 298 -20.14 -3.50 -5.48
C PHE A 298 -20.66 -2.32 -6.33
N GLY A 299 -21.50 -2.57 -7.34
CA GLY A 299 -22.19 -1.52 -8.09
C GLY A 299 -23.08 -0.66 -7.18
N ASP A 300 -23.93 -1.27 -6.36
CA ASP A 300 -24.81 -0.57 -5.40
C ASP A 300 -24.02 0.27 -4.40
N TYR A 301 -22.89 -0.26 -3.93
CA TYR A 301 -21.96 0.40 -3.01
C TYR A 301 -21.20 1.56 -3.67
N ALA A 302 -20.68 1.37 -4.87
CA ALA A 302 -20.03 2.42 -5.65
C ALA A 302 -20.99 3.59 -5.92
N ASP A 303 -22.22 3.27 -6.33
CA ASP A 303 -23.28 4.26 -6.57
C ASP A 303 -23.64 5.06 -5.32
N LEU A 304 -23.73 4.42 -4.14
CA LEU A 304 -23.92 5.11 -2.85
C LEU A 304 -22.76 6.07 -2.54
N CYS A 305 -21.52 5.68 -2.82
CA CYS A 305 -20.34 6.52 -2.62
C CYS A 305 -20.33 7.71 -3.59
N PHE A 306 -20.74 7.50 -4.84
CA PHE A 306 -20.91 8.58 -5.81
C PHE A 306 -22.02 9.55 -5.40
N GLU A 307 -23.17 9.05 -4.92
CA GLU A 307 -24.28 9.84 -4.39
C GLU A 307 -23.84 10.71 -3.20
N ALA A 308 -23.21 10.09 -2.19
CA ALA A 308 -22.93 10.73 -0.90
C ALA A 308 -21.74 11.71 -0.91
N PHE A 309 -20.78 11.52 -1.81
CA PHE A 309 -19.50 12.26 -1.78
C PHE A 309 -19.06 12.84 -3.13
N GLY A 310 -19.62 12.41 -4.26
CA GLY A 310 -19.18 12.83 -5.60
C GLY A 310 -19.54 14.28 -5.96
N ASP A 311 -20.32 14.95 -5.13
CA ASP A 311 -20.49 16.41 -5.16
C ASP A 311 -19.13 17.12 -4.95
N ARG A 312 -18.30 16.59 -4.05
CA ARG A 312 -16.98 17.09 -3.66
C ARG A 312 -15.81 16.29 -4.24
N VAL A 313 -15.90 14.96 -4.23
CA VAL A 313 -14.85 14.05 -4.71
C VAL A 313 -14.84 13.97 -6.24
N LYS A 314 -13.66 14.18 -6.85
CA LYS A 314 -13.48 14.22 -8.31
C LYS A 314 -12.52 13.16 -8.87
N HIS A 315 -11.84 12.40 -8.02
CA HIS A 315 -10.94 11.33 -8.44
C HIS A 315 -11.28 10.06 -7.68
N TRP A 316 -11.75 9.05 -8.40
CA TRP A 316 -12.24 7.78 -7.87
C TRP A 316 -11.37 6.62 -8.36
N ILE A 317 -10.95 5.77 -7.42
CA ILE A 317 -10.26 4.51 -7.68
C ILE A 317 -11.22 3.39 -7.28
N THR A 318 -11.62 2.55 -8.21
CA THR A 318 -12.54 1.43 -7.95
C THR A 318 -11.92 0.39 -7.00
N PHE A 319 -10.75 -0.15 -7.36
CA PHE A 319 -9.99 -1.11 -6.56
C PHE A 319 -8.54 -0.67 -6.39
N SER A 320 -7.99 -0.93 -5.20
CA SER A 320 -6.54 -0.98 -4.97
C SER A 320 -6.02 -2.40 -5.19
N ASP A 321 -4.97 -2.55 -5.99
CA ASP A 321 -4.21 -3.79 -6.24
C ASP A 321 -5.06 -5.08 -6.17
N PRO A 322 -5.96 -5.27 -7.15
CA PRO A 322 -6.82 -6.45 -7.19
C PRO A 322 -6.05 -7.74 -7.53
N ARG A 323 -4.80 -7.64 -8.00
CA ARG A 323 -3.90 -8.79 -8.18
C ARG A 323 -3.51 -9.36 -6.81
N THR A 324 -3.02 -8.52 -5.89
CA THR A 324 -2.68 -8.98 -4.54
C THR A 324 -3.92 -9.50 -3.80
N MET A 325 -5.10 -8.89 -3.98
CA MET A 325 -6.36 -9.48 -3.47
C MET A 325 -6.61 -10.90 -3.98
N ALA A 326 -6.50 -11.13 -5.29
CA ALA A 326 -6.76 -12.43 -5.91
C ALA A 326 -5.72 -13.48 -5.47
N GLU A 327 -4.44 -13.11 -5.47
CA GLU A 327 -3.31 -14.00 -5.18
C GLU A 327 -3.17 -14.28 -3.66
N LYS A 328 -3.06 -13.25 -2.82
CA LYS A 328 -2.89 -13.47 -1.37
C LYS A 328 -4.20 -13.90 -0.69
N GLY A 329 -5.36 -13.48 -1.19
CA GLY A 329 -6.66 -13.80 -0.60
C GLY A 329 -7.29 -15.13 -1.03
N PHE A 330 -7.02 -15.59 -2.27
CA PHE A 330 -7.66 -16.80 -2.83
C PHE A 330 -6.70 -17.87 -3.38
N GLU A 331 -5.44 -17.56 -3.66
CA GLU A 331 -4.44 -18.56 -4.10
C GLU A 331 -3.62 -19.11 -2.93
N THR A 332 -3.07 -18.23 -2.08
CA THR A 332 -2.09 -18.63 -1.05
C THR A 332 -2.62 -18.55 0.40
N GLY A 333 -3.77 -17.90 0.61
CA GLY A 333 -4.35 -17.65 1.93
C GLY A 333 -3.38 -16.93 2.88
N HIS A 334 -2.62 -15.95 2.38
CA HIS A 334 -1.79 -15.07 3.21
C HIS A 334 -2.52 -13.80 3.64
N HIS A 335 -3.51 -13.36 2.86
CA HIS A 335 -4.43 -12.27 3.20
C HIS A 335 -5.83 -12.81 3.42
N ALA A 336 -6.69 -12.01 4.05
CA ALA A 336 -8.13 -12.28 4.07
C ALA A 336 -8.68 -12.42 2.63
N PRO A 337 -9.64 -13.34 2.37
CA PRO A 337 -10.35 -14.20 3.32
C PRO A 337 -9.61 -15.50 3.72
N GLY A 338 -8.32 -15.66 3.38
CA GLY A 338 -7.50 -16.79 3.81
C GLY A 338 -7.66 -18.08 2.98
N LEU A 339 -8.21 -17.98 1.76
CA LEU A 339 -8.56 -19.14 0.95
C LEU A 339 -7.38 -19.63 0.08
N GLN A 340 -7.34 -20.96 -0.13
CA GLN A 340 -6.29 -21.68 -0.86
C GLN A 340 -6.91 -22.49 -2.01
N LEU A 341 -7.46 -21.77 -2.98
CA LEU A 341 -8.21 -22.33 -4.13
C LEU A 341 -7.28 -22.43 -5.35
N HIS A 342 -6.22 -23.22 -5.20
CA HIS A 342 -5.04 -23.21 -6.06
C HIS A 342 -5.37 -23.27 -7.57
N GLY A 343 -4.78 -22.33 -8.32
CA GLY A 343 -4.89 -22.16 -9.76
C GLY A 343 -6.31 -21.93 -10.30
N THR A 344 -7.31 -21.66 -9.46
CA THR A 344 -8.72 -21.55 -9.88
C THR A 344 -9.46 -20.37 -9.23
N GLY A 345 -9.39 -20.25 -7.91
CA GLY A 345 -10.15 -19.23 -7.18
C GLY A 345 -9.69 -17.81 -7.48
N LEU A 346 -8.39 -17.58 -7.66
CA LEU A 346 -7.86 -16.27 -8.02
C LEU A 346 -8.38 -15.76 -9.39
N TYR A 347 -8.50 -16.65 -10.38
CA TYR A 347 -8.97 -16.29 -11.72
C TYR A 347 -10.46 -16.00 -11.71
N ARG A 348 -11.25 -16.75 -10.92
CA ARG A 348 -12.67 -16.44 -10.67
C ARG A 348 -12.86 -15.11 -9.93
N ALA A 349 -12.05 -14.84 -8.91
CA ALA A 349 -12.08 -13.58 -8.17
C ALA A 349 -11.75 -12.38 -9.07
N ALA A 350 -10.62 -12.44 -9.78
CA ALA A 350 -10.22 -11.39 -10.72
C ALA A 350 -11.27 -11.13 -11.80
N HIS A 351 -11.88 -12.18 -12.37
CA HIS A 351 -12.93 -12.06 -13.36
C HIS A 351 -14.17 -11.29 -12.84
N HIS A 352 -14.61 -11.56 -11.61
CA HIS A 352 -15.68 -10.78 -11.00
C HIS A 352 -15.25 -9.36 -10.61
N ILE A 353 -14.03 -9.15 -10.14
CA ILE A 353 -13.50 -7.81 -9.80
C ILE A 353 -13.42 -6.91 -11.05
N ILE A 354 -12.95 -7.44 -12.19
CA ILE A 354 -12.90 -6.70 -13.47
C ILE A 354 -14.31 -6.29 -13.93
N LYS A 355 -15.29 -7.19 -13.81
CA LYS A 355 -16.70 -6.90 -14.13
C LYS A 355 -17.32 -5.87 -13.17
N ALA A 356 -16.98 -5.94 -11.88
CA ALA A 356 -17.40 -4.99 -10.85
C ALA A 356 -16.82 -3.58 -11.08
N HIS A 357 -15.54 -3.50 -11.49
CA HIS A 357 -14.89 -2.26 -11.93
C HIS A 357 -15.64 -1.63 -13.11
N ALA A 358 -15.92 -2.42 -14.16
CA ALA A 358 -16.66 -1.94 -15.32
C ALA A 358 -18.07 -1.43 -14.95
N GLN A 359 -18.80 -2.17 -14.11
CA GLN A 359 -20.14 -1.74 -13.65
C GLN A 359 -20.09 -0.43 -12.85
N ALA A 360 -19.10 -0.25 -11.97
CA ALA A 360 -18.93 1.01 -11.23
C ALA A 360 -18.59 2.19 -12.15
N TRP A 361 -17.72 2.00 -13.17
CA TRP A 361 -17.45 3.04 -14.17
C TRP A 361 -18.69 3.37 -15.00
N HIS A 362 -19.48 2.37 -15.44
CA HIS A 362 -20.70 2.61 -16.21
C HIS A 362 -21.81 3.30 -15.39
N SER A 363 -21.98 2.96 -14.10
CA SER A 363 -22.83 3.71 -13.17
C SER A 363 -22.39 5.18 -13.11
N TYR A 364 -21.09 5.44 -12.88
CA TYR A 364 -20.58 6.80 -12.84
C TYR A 364 -20.81 7.55 -14.15
N ASN A 365 -20.45 6.93 -15.28
CA ASN A 365 -20.51 7.53 -16.60
C ASN A 365 -21.94 7.89 -17.03
N SER A 366 -22.91 7.02 -16.74
CA SER A 366 -24.33 7.20 -17.11
C SER A 366 -25.09 8.13 -16.17
N THR A 367 -24.85 8.03 -14.85
CA THR A 367 -25.71 8.65 -13.82
C THR A 367 -25.08 9.90 -13.21
N TRP A 368 -23.78 9.89 -12.98
CA TRP A 368 -23.11 10.87 -12.11
C TRP A 368 -22.22 11.87 -12.84
N ARG A 369 -21.51 11.45 -13.89
CA ARG A 369 -20.45 12.22 -14.56
C ARG A 369 -20.92 13.58 -15.09
N ALA A 370 -22.11 13.66 -15.68
CA ALA A 370 -22.64 14.91 -16.22
C ALA A 370 -22.80 16.02 -15.16
N LYS A 371 -23.24 15.64 -13.94
CA LYS A 371 -23.41 16.54 -12.80
C LYS A 371 -22.10 16.78 -12.05
N GLN A 372 -21.33 15.71 -11.82
CA GLN A 372 -20.20 15.73 -10.89
C GLN A 372 -18.84 16.05 -11.53
N ARG A 373 -18.66 15.73 -12.81
CA ARG A 373 -17.46 15.98 -13.62
C ARG A 373 -16.15 15.42 -13.06
N GLY A 374 -16.22 14.32 -12.31
CA GLY A 374 -15.05 13.58 -11.84
C GLY A 374 -14.55 12.53 -12.83
N LEU A 375 -13.45 11.87 -12.42
CA LEU A 375 -12.77 10.79 -13.11
C LEU A 375 -12.85 9.49 -12.28
N VAL A 376 -13.00 8.35 -12.95
CA VAL A 376 -13.01 7.00 -12.38
C VAL A 376 -11.94 6.14 -13.04
N GLY A 377 -11.15 5.45 -12.25
CA GLY A 377 -10.17 4.48 -12.73
C GLY A 377 -9.97 3.31 -11.76
N ILE A 378 -8.82 2.65 -11.91
CA ILE A 378 -8.39 1.51 -11.08
C ILE A 378 -6.89 1.67 -10.74
N SER A 379 -6.47 1.13 -9.59
CA SER A 379 -5.08 1.15 -9.13
C SER A 379 -4.50 -0.25 -9.22
N LEU A 380 -3.49 -0.44 -10.06
CA LEU A 380 -2.85 -1.72 -10.35
C LEU A 380 -1.39 -1.67 -9.91
N ASN A 381 -0.98 -2.55 -8.99
CA ASN A 381 0.41 -2.62 -8.53
C ASN A 381 1.18 -3.69 -9.30
N CYS A 382 2.32 -3.31 -9.87
CA CYS A 382 3.23 -4.24 -10.52
C CYS A 382 4.70 -3.83 -10.32
N ASP A 383 5.56 -4.82 -10.12
CA ASP A 383 7.01 -4.65 -10.14
C ASP A 383 7.53 -4.74 -11.59
N TRP A 384 8.76 -4.29 -11.84
CA TRP A 384 9.35 -4.46 -13.18
C TRP A 384 9.97 -5.85 -13.31
N GLY A 385 9.70 -6.52 -14.44
CA GLY A 385 10.35 -7.78 -14.82
C GLY A 385 11.42 -7.52 -15.88
N GLU A 386 12.69 -7.54 -15.47
CA GLU A 386 13.84 -7.47 -16.37
C GLU A 386 14.29 -8.89 -16.75
N PRO A 387 14.60 -9.23 -18.00
CA PRO A 387 15.16 -10.55 -18.33
C PRO A 387 16.54 -10.75 -17.69
N VAL A 388 16.86 -11.95 -17.21
CA VAL A 388 18.20 -12.30 -16.70
C VAL A 388 19.27 -12.14 -17.78
N ASP A 389 19.00 -12.64 -18.99
CA ASP A 389 19.84 -12.45 -20.16
C ASP A 389 19.07 -11.72 -21.28
N ILE A 390 19.43 -10.47 -21.54
CA ILE A 390 18.87 -9.65 -22.64
C ILE A 390 19.20 -10.18 -24.04
N SER A 391 20.08 -11.19 -24.17
CA SER A 391 20.36 -11.89 -25.42
C SER A 391 19.61 -13.23 -25.56
N SER A 392 18.93 -13.69 -24.50
CA SER A 392 18.12 -14.90 -24.48
C SER A 392 16.65 -14.60 -24.84
N PRO A 393 16.12 -15.07 -25.98
CA PRO A 393 14.72 -14.87 -26.33
C PRO A 393 13.75 -15.46 -25.30
N LYS A 394 14.15 -16.55 -24.62
CA LYS A 394 13.38 -17.20 -23.55
C LYS A 394 13.18 -16.32 -22.33
N ASP A 395 14.21 -15.58 -21.93
CA ASP A 395 14.13 -14.69 -20.77
C ASP A 395 13.37 -13.42 -21.11
N ILE A 396 13.51 -12.91 -22.34
CA ILE A 396 12.66 -11.82 -22.86
C ILE A 396 11.18 -12.24 -22.88
N GLU A 397 10.87 -13.44 -23.41
CA GLU A 397 9.51 -14.00 -23.38
C GLU A 397 9.00 -14.28 -21.96
N ALA A 398 9.89 -14.58 -21.01
CA ALA A 398 9.54 -14.76 -19.60
C ALA A 398 9.28 -13.42 -18.90
N ALA A 399 10.05 -12.37 -19.19
CA ALA A 399 9.86 -11.01 -18.70
C ALA A 399 8.57 -10.37 -19.23
N GLU A 400 8.27 -10.50 -20.53
CA GLU A 400 6.99 -10.07 -21.08
C GLU A 400 5.82 -10.85 -20.45
N ARG A 401 5.96 -12.18 -20.31
CA ARG A 401 4.97 -13.04 -19.64
C ARG A 401 4.76 -12.65 -18.17
N TYR A 402 5.82 -12.24 -17.45
CA TYR A 402 5.72 -11.68 -16.10
C TYR A 402 4.82 -10.44 -16.09
N LEU A 403 5.11 -9.44 -16.94
CA LEU A 403 4.36 -8.19 -17.01
C LEU A 403 2.90 -8.41 -17.43
N GLN A 404 2.64 -9.34 -18.35
CA GLN A 404 1.30 -9.69 -18.77
C GLN A 404 0.48 -10.41 -17.69
N PHE A 405 1.08 -11.28 -16.87
CA PHE A 405 0.38 -11.87 -15.71
C PHE A 405 0.25 -10.87 -14.54
N CYS A 406 1.15 -9.88 -14.44
CA CYS A 406 1.21 -8.90 -13.36
C CYS A 406 0.29 -7.70 -13.59
N LEU A 407 0.61 -6.84 -14.57
CA LEU A 407 -0.18 -5.66 -14.94
C LEU A 407 -1.28 -6.02 -15.97
N GLY A 408 -0.91 -6.81 -16.99
CA GLY A 408 -1.79 -7.11 -18.13
C GLY A 408 -3.06 -7.90 -17.77
N TRP A 409 -3.02 -8.70 -16.69
CA TRP A 409 -4.17 -9.50 -16.22
C TRP A 409 -5.40 -8.65 -15.91
N PHE A 410 -5.20 -7.43 -15.39
CA PHE A 410 -6.27 -6.46 -15.13
C PHE A 410 -6.31 -5.33 -16.17
N ALA A 411 -5.17 -4.89 -16.68
CA ALA A 411 -5.10 -3.79 -17.65
C ALA A 411 -5.61 -4.18 -19.04
N ASN A 412 -5.27 -5.35 -19.58
CA ASN A 412 -5.68 -5.73 -20.94
C ASN A 412 -7.21 -5.88 -21.09
N PRO A 413 -7.96 -6.45 -20.14
CA PRO A 413 -9.42 -6.41 -20.17
C PRO A 413 -9.99 -5.00 -20.31
N ILE A 414 -9.41 -4.02 -19.59
CA ILE A 414 -9.88 -2.63 -19.55
C ILE A 414 -9.48 -1.86 -20.83
N TYR A 415 -8.23 -1.96 -21.28
CA TYR A 415 -7.72 -1.16 -22.41
C TYR A 415 -7.84 -1.88 -23.77
N ALA A 416 -7.61 -3.19 -23.83
CA ALA A 416 -7.70 -3.97 -25.07
C ALA A 416 -9.08 -4.67 -25.25
N GLY A 417 -9.74 -5.05 -24.16
CA GLY A 417 -11.06 -5.69 -24.13
C GLY A 417 -11.05 -7.20 -23.82
N ASP A 418 -9.91 -7.81 -23.52
CA ASP A 418 -9.80 -9.25 -23.18
C ASP A 418 -8.55 -9.53 -22.34
N TYR A 419 -8.47 -10.72 -21.74
CA TYR A 419 -7.25 -11.17 -21.06
C TYR A 419 -6.04 -11.24 -22.02
N PRO A 420 -4.80 -11.10 -21.51
CA PRO A 420 -3.58 -11.28 -22.31
C PRO A 420 -3.57 -12.62 -23.05
N GLN A 421 -3.11 -12.61 -24.30
CA GLN A 421 -3.13 -13.82 -25.14
C GLN A 421 -2.24 -14.93 -24.57
N VAL A 422 -1.00 -14.58 -24.16
CA VAL A 422 -0.07 -15.48 -23.48
C VAL A 422 -0.65 -16.10 -22.20
N MET A 423 -1.52 -15.37 -21.48
CA MET A 423 -2.14 -15.85 -20.25
C MET A 423 -3.25 -16.88 -20.54
N LYS A 424 -4.11 -16.62 -21.54
CA LYS A 424 -5.12 -17.58 -22.00
C LYS A 424 -4.47 -18.87 -22.52
N GLU A 425 -3.39 -18.74 -23.29
CA GLU A 425 -2.67 -19.88 -23.89
C GLU A 425 -1.94 -20.72 -22.84
N ARG A 426 -1.18 -20.11 -21.92
CA ARG A 426 -0.46 -20.83 -20.86
C ARG A 426 -1.44 -21.54 -19.92
N ILE A 427 -2.45 -20.85 -19.37
CA ILE A 427 -3.40 -21.47 -18.44
C ILE A 427 -4.27 -22.52 -19.15
N GLY A 428 -4.68 -22.27 -20.40
CA GLY A 428 -5.43 -23.24 -21.20
C GLY A 428 -4.63 -24.53 -21.42
N LYS A 429 -3.36 -24.41 -21.85
CA LYS A 429 -2.45 -25.54 -22.02
C LYS A 429 -2.23 -26.32 -20.71
N LYS A 430 -1.94 -25.61 -19.61
CA LYS A 430 -1.76 -26.24 -18.28
C LYS A 430 -3.02 -26.96 -17.82
N SER A 431 -4.20 -26.43 -18.12
CA SER A 431 -5.49 -27.05 -17.78
C SER A 431 -5.69 -28.37 -18.54
N VAL A 432 -5.39 -28.41 -19.85
CA VAL A 432 -5.42 -29.64 -20.65
C VAL A 432 -4.37 -30.65 -20.17
N GLU A 433 -3.16 -30.21 -19.85
CA GLU A 433 -2.11 -31.06 -19.23
C GLU A 433 -2.49 -31.57 -17.82
N GLN A 434 -3.52 -31.00 -17.19
CA GLN A 434 -4.08 -31.42 -15.90
C GLN A 434 -5.35 -32.29 -16.06
N GLY A 435 -5.74 -32.62 -17.30
CA GLY A 435 -6.93 -33.42 -17.58
C GLY A 435 -8.25 -32.67 -17.42
N LEU A 436 -8.25 -31.34 -17.59
CA LEU A 436 -9.46 -30.50 -17.53
C LEU A 436 -9.95 -30.17 -18.94
N ASP A 437 -11.24 -30.42 -19.20
CA ASP A 437 -11.90 -30.12 -20.49
C ASP A 437 -12.01 -28.60 -20.79
N MET A 438 -11.81 -27.76 -19.78
CA MET A 438 -11.90 -26.31 -19.87
C MET A 438 -10.73 -25.61 -19.17
N SER A 439 -10.37 -24.42 -19.67
CA SER A 439 -9.37 -23.57 -19.04
C SER A 439 -9.81 -23.13 -17.64
N ARG A 440 -8.86 -23.13 -16.69
CA ARG A 440 -9.05 -22.57 -15.34
C ARG A 440 -9.18 -21.04 -15.32
N LEU A 441 -8.78 -20.36 -16.40
CA LEU A 441 -9.05 -18.93 -16.61
C LEU A 441 -10.44 -18.76 -17.24
N PRO A 442 -11.39 -18.04 -16.59
CA PRO A 442 -12.70 -17.74 -17.18
C PRO A 442 -12.59 -16.94 -18.48
N VAL A 443 -13.61 -17.05 -19.33
CA VAL A 443 -13.65 -16.38 -20.65
C VAL A 443 -14.75 -15.31 -20.64
N PHE A 444 -14.41 -14.08 -21.02
CA PHE A 444 -15.42 -13.04 -21.30
C PHE A 444 -16.16 -13.36 -22.60
N SER A 445 -17.49 -13.26 -22.59
CA SER A 445 -18.30 -13.23 -23.81
C SER A 445 -18.03 -11.97 -24.65
N LEU A 446 -18.41 -11.96 -25.93
CA LEU A 446 -18.23 -10.79 -26.80
C LEU A 446 -18.88 -9.52 -26.25
N GLN A 447 -20.03 -9.66 -25.57
CA GLN A 447 -20.72 -8.55 -24.92
C GLN A 447 -19.91 -8.02 -23.72
N GLU A 448 -19.37 -8.90 -22.88
CA GLU A 448 -18.53 -8.49 -21.74
C GLU A 448 -17.23 -7.84 -22.19
N LYS A 449 -16.57 -8.37 -23.24
CA LYS A 449 -15.39 -7.75 -23.85
C LYS A 449 -15.66 -6.32 -24.31
N SER A 450 -16.82 -6.10 -24.94
CA SER A 450 -17.25 -4.75 -25.37
C SER A 450 -17.73 -3.85 -24.22
N TYR A 451 -18.13 -4.43 -23.08
CA TYR A 451 -18.61 -3.69 -21.91
C TYR A 451 -17.46 -3.24 -20.99
N ILE A 452 -16.42 -4.07 -20.86
CA ILE A 452 -15.24 -3.78 -20.01
C ILE A 452 -14.22 -2.89 -20.74
N LYS A 453 -14.17 -2.94 -22.08
CA LYS A 453 -13.24 -2.10 -22.85
C LYS A 453 -13.58 -0.61 -22.72
N GLY A 454 -12.60 0.17 -22.26
CA GLY A 454 -12.66 1.62 -22.11
C GLY A 454 -13.12 2.12 -20.74
N THR A 455 -13.34 1.25 -19.75
CA THR A 455 -13.94 1.64 -18.45
C THR A 455 -12.97 2.29 -17.44
N SER A 456 -12.00 3.08 -17.90
CA SER A 456 -11.04 3.77 -17.02
C SER A 456 -10.57 5.09 -17.63
N ASP A 457 -10.80 6.19 -16.92
CA ASP A 457 -10.45 7.54 -17.39
C ASP A 457 -8.96 7.87 -17.21
N PHE A 458 -8.29 7.11 -16.33
CA PHE A 458 -6.86 7.15 -16.05
C PHE A 458 -6.38 5.76 -15.62
N LEU A 459 -5.07 5.50 -15.71
CA LEU A 459 -4.42 4.34 -15.12
C LEU A 459 -3.81 4.74 -13.77
N GLY A 460 -4.32 4.18 -12.68
CA GLY A 460 -3.61 4.17 -11.41
C GLY A 460 -2.54 3.07 -11.46
N LEU A 461 -1.28 3.45 -11.32
CA LEU A 461 -0.16 2.50 -11.30
C LEU A 461 0.54 2.57 -9.93
N GLY A 462 0.72 1.43 -9.28
CA GLY A 462 1.62 1.30 -8.14
C GLY A 462 2.85 0.47 -8.50
N HIS A 463 3.98 0.78 -7.88
CA HIS A 463 5.26 0.16 -8.18
C HIS A 463 6.21 0.29 -7.00
N PHE A 464 6.90 -0.79 -6.64
CA PHE A 464 7.72 -0.84 -5.43
C PHE A 464 9.14 -1.36 -5.71
N THR A 465 9.32 -2.39 -6.54
CA THR A 465 10.64 -3.00 -6.78
C THR A 465 10.77 -3.60 -8.19
N THR A 466 11.87 -4.29 -8.44
CA THR A 466 12.19 -4.99 -9.70
C THR A 466 12.56 -6.44 -9.42
N ARG A 467 12.46 -7.28 -10.43
CA ARG A 467 12.93 -8.66 -10.48
C ARG A 467 13.70 -8.91 -11.75
N TYR A 468 14.74 -9.74 -11.65
CA TYR A 468 15.24 -10.45 -12.82
C TYR A 468 14.36 -11.68 -13.08
N ILE A 469 14.06 -11.97 -14.33
CA ILE A 469 13.12 -13.00 -14.77
C ILE A 469 13.81 -13.96 -15.73
N THR A 470 13.62 -15.26 -15.53
CA THR A 470 14.07 -16.31 -16.46
C THR A 470 13.03 -17.40 -16.61
N GLU A 471 13.01 -18.09 -17.76
CA GLU A 471 12.08 -19.20 -18.00
C GLU A 471 12.35 -20.38 -17.07
N ARG A 472 11.29 -20.89 -16.42
CA ARG A 472 11.33 -22.19 -15.75
C ARG A 472 10.01 -22.92 -15.96
N ASN A 473 10.06 -24.05 -16.65
CA ASN A 473 8.89 -24.91 -16.77
C ASN A 473 8.55 -25.53 -15.41
N TYR A 474 7.32 -25.34 -14.95
CA TYR A 474 6.74 -26.05 -13.81
C TYR A 474 5.81 -27.16 -14.31
N PRO A 475 6.23 -28.45 -14.25
CA PRO A 475 5.47 -29.55 -14.83
C PRO A 475 4.08 -29.67 -14.21
N SER A 476 3.03 -29.76 -15.04
CA SER A 476 1.61 -29.72 -14.65
C SER A 476 1.19 -30.76 -13.59
N ARG A 477 1.96 -31.85 -13.44
CA ARG A 477 1.89 -32.83 -12.32
C ARG A 477 2.15 -32.23 -10.92
N GLN A 478 2.65 -31.00 -10.81
CA GLN A 478 2.79 -30.26 -9.55
C GLN A 478 1.48 -29.57 -9.13
N GLY A 479 0.39 -29.79 -9.86
CA GLY A 479 -0.93 -29.24 -9.59
C GLY A 479 -1.18 -27.86 -10.22
N PRO A 480 -2.44 -27.41 -10.23
CA PRO A 480 -2.79 -26.07 -10.69
C PRO A 480 -2.30 -25.03 -9.68
N SER A 481 -1.56 -24.02 -10.13
CA SER A 481 -1.24 -22.84 -9.31
C SER A 481 -0.87 -21.65 -10.18
N TYR A 482 -1.06 -20.44 -9.64
CA TYR A 482 -0.65 -19.19 -10.28
C TYR A 482 0.83 -19.20 -10.67
N GLN A 483 1.69 -19.73 -9.80
CA GLN A 483 3.13 -19.80 -10.06
C GLN A 483 3.46 -20.80 -11.17
N ASN A 484 2.79 -21.96 -11.20
CA ASN A 484 3.01 -22.97 -12.22
C ASN A 484 2.55 -22.50 -13.61
N ASP A 485 1.47 -21.72 -13.67
CA ASP A 485 0.92 -21.18 -14.91
C ASP A 485 1.79 -20.07 -15.55
N ARG A 486 2.65 -19.42 -14.75
CA ARG A 486 3.58 -18.37 -15.20
C ARG A 486 4.84 -18.92 -15.88
N ASP A 487 5.24 -20.18 -15.63
CA ASP A 487 6.46 -20.80 -16.16
C ASP A 487 7.72 -19.91 -16.08
N LEU A 488 7.99 -19.29 -14.93
CA LEU A 488 9.13 -18.41 -14.71
C LEU A 488 9.66 -18.44 -13.27
N VAL A 489 10.90 -18.01 -13.06
CA VAL A 489 11.45 -17.67 -11.74
C VAL A 489 11.69 -16.18 -11.64
N GLU A 490 11.37 -15.64 -10.47
CA GLU A 490 11.76 -14.30 -10.03
C GLU A 490 13.07 -14.39 -9.24
N LEU A 491 14.08 -13.64 -9.68
CA LEU A 491 15.39 -13.51 -9.06
C LEU A 491 15.63 -12.05 -8.64
N VAL A 492 16.63 -11.86 -7.79
CA VAL A 492 17.05 -10.57 -7.24
C VAL A 492 18.57 -10.50 -7.36
N ASP A 493 19.12 -9.34 -7.70
CA ASP A 493 20.57 -9.11 -7.62
C ASP A 493 21.00 -9.06 -6.14
N PRO A 494 21.98 -9.87 -5.69
CA PRO A 494 22.51 -9.77 -4.33
C PRO A 494 23.14 -8.41 -4.01
N ASN A 495 23.43 -7.58 -5.03
CA ASN A 495 24.01 -6.24 -4.89
C ASN A 495 22.95 -5.12 -4.87
N TRP A 496 21.66 -5.41 -5.08
CA TRP A 496 20.61 -4.40 -4.91
C TRP A 496 20.41 -4.08 -3.43
N PRO A 497 20.19 -2.80 -3.05
CA PRO A 497 19.98 -2.45 -1.64
C PRO A 497 18.78 -3.19 -1.02
N ASP A 498 19.07 -4.06 -0.05
CA ASP A 498 18.09 -4.66 0.85
C ASP A 498 17.64 -3.62 1.88
N LEU A 499 16.32 -3.52 2.05
CA LEU A 499 15.65 -2.52 2.90
C LEU A 499 15.02 -3.18 4.15
N GLY A 500 15.42 -4.43 4.44
CA GLY A 500 15.01 -5.25 5.59
C GLY A 500 13.70 -6.00 5.40
N SER A 501 12.93 -5.66 4.36
CA SER A 501 11.68 -6.32 3.99
C SER A 501 11.96 -7.29 2.84
N LYS A 502 11.90 -8.61 3.08
CA LYS A 502 12.40 -9.70 2.18
C LYS A 502 11.93 -9.69 0.70
N TRP A 503 10.97 -8.84 0.33
CA TRP A 503 10.47 -8.72 -1.03
C TRP A 503 10.86 -7.40 -1.72
N LEU A 504 11.36 -6.40 -0.98
CA LEU A 504 11.46 -5.01 -1.42
C LEU A 504 12.92 -4.54 -1.48
N TYR A 505 13.38 -4.30 -2.71
CA TYR A 505 14.74 -3.84 -3.02
C TYR A 505 14.69 -2.52 -3.79
N SER A 506 15.67 -1.63 -3.57
CA SER A 506 15.69 -0.31 -4.22
C SER A 506 16.24 -0.41 -5.64
N VAL A 507 15.35 -0.38 -6.64
CA VAL A 507 15.71 -0.53 -8.06
C VAL A 507 14.96 0.51 -8.92
N PRO A 508 15.32 1.81 -8.83
CA PRO A 508 14.51 2.89 -9.38
C PRO A 508 14.28 2.82 -10.90
N TRP A 509 15.29 2.37 -11.67
CA TRP A 509 15.24 2.36 -13.14
C TRP A 509 14.13 1.45 -13.69
N GLY A 510 13.74 0.40 -12.95
CA GLY A 510 12.60 -0.45 -13.31
C GLY A 510 11.28 0.31 -13.33
N PHE A 511 11.15 1.37 -12.51
CA PHE A 511 9.95 2.20 -12.47
C PHE A 511 9.75 2.96 -13.79
N ARG A 512 10.80 3.58 -14.31
CA ARG A 512 10.79 4.25 -15.64
C ARG A 512 10.44 3.26 -16.75
N ARG A 513 10.99 2.04 -16.70
CA ARG A 513 10.70 0.98 -17.67
C ARG A 513 9.23 0.51 -17.60
N LEU A 514 8.68 0.34 -16.40
CA LEU A 514 7.26 0.00 -16.22
C LEU A 514 6.32 1.13 -16.67
N LEU A 515 6.67 2.39 -16.40
CA LEU A 515 5.94 3.57 -16.87
C LEU A 515 5.93 3.65 -18.41
N HIS A 516 7.08 3.42 -19.05
CA HIS A 516 7.22 3.35 -20.51
C HIS A 516 6.48 2.13 -21.10
N PHE A 517 6.45 0.99 -20.42
CA PHE A 517 5.64 -0.17 -20.81
C PHE A 517 4.14 0.15 -20.77
N ALA A 518 3.65 0.76 -19.68
CA ALA A 518 2.25 1.19 -19.58
C ALA A 518 1.88 2.26 -20.64
N GLN A 519 2.80 3.20 -20.91
CA GLN A 519 2.68 4.18 -21.99
C GLN A 519 2.54 3.51 -23.37
N THR A 520 3.40 2.54 -23.70
CA THR A 520 3.44 1.92 -25.04
C THR A 520 2.33 0.89 -25.26
N GLN A 521 2.02 0.05 -24.26
CA GLN A 521 1.01 -1.01 -24.37
C GLN A 521 -0.43 -0.49 -24.39
N TYR A 522 -0.71 0.63 -23.69
CA TYR A 522 -2.09 1.11 -23.47
C TYR A 522 -2.40 2.47 -24.13
N GLY A 523 -1.51 2.97 -25.00
CA GLY A 523 -1.76 4.17 -25.81
C GLY A 523 -1.56 5.50 -25.07
N ASN A 524 -0.58 5.57 -24.16
CA ASN A 524 -0.23 6.72 -23.33
C ASN A 524 -1.42 7.33 -22.53
N PRO A 525 -2.18 6.50 -21.78
CA PRO A 525 -3.29 6.98 -20.96
C PRO A 525 -2.78 7.95 -19.88
N PRO A 526 -3.63 8.81 -19.30
CA PRO A 526 -3.25 9.58 -18.11
C PRO A 526 -2.85 8.63 -16.99
N ILE A 527 -1.60 8.70 -16.51
CA ILE A 527 -1.11 7.85 -15.42
C ILE A 527 -1.10 8.66 -14.12
N TYR A 528 -1.66 8.10 -13.05
CA TYR A 528 -1.42 8.56 -11.69
C TYR A 528 -0.64 7.48 -10.95
N VAL A 529 0.50 7.83 -10.36
CA VAL A 529 1.22 6.91 -9.49
C VAL A 529 0.45 6.87 -8.17
N THR A 530 -0.21 5.76 -7.89
CA THR A 530 -1.14 5.59 -6.76
C THR A 530 -0.48 5.07 -5.50
N GLU A 531 0.61 4.31 -5.65
CA GLU A 531 1.41 3.72 -4.56
C GLU A 531 2.87 3.57 -5.00
N ASN A 532 3.79 4.23 -4.30
CA ASN A 532 5.23 3.98 -4.36
C ASN A 532 5.84 4.37 -3.01
N GLY A 533 6.78 3.61 -2.49
CA GLY A 533 7.32 3.88 -1.15
C GLY A 533 8.13 2.70 -0.61
N VAL A 534 8.56 2.79 0.63
CA VAL A 534 9.47 1.79 1.21
C VAL A 534 9.25 1.61 2.70
N SER A 535 9.25 0.35 3.14
CA SER A 535 9.28 -0.07 4.55
C SER A 535 10.70 -0.27 5.05
N GLN A 536 10.89 0.03 6.34
CA GLN A 536 11.96 -0.57 7.14
C GLN A 536 11.32 -1.60 8.07
N LYS A 537 11.96 -2.75 8.21
CA LYS A 537 11.60 -3.73 9.23
C LYS A 537 12.11 -3.26 10.60
N LEU A 538 11.24 -3.31 11.61
CA LEU A 538 11.55 -2.79 12.94
C LEU A 538 12.75 -3.48 13.62
N HIS A 539 13.85 -2.72 13.79
CA HIS A 539 14.97 -3.07 14.66
C HIS A 539 15.38 -1.94 15.61
N CYS A 540 15.20 -0.67 15.21
CA CYS A 540 15.33 0.52 16.07
C CYS A 540 14.23 1.54 15.75
N THR A 541 13.84 2.38 16.71
CA THR A 541 12.95 3.54 16.51
C THR A 541 13.71 4.73 15.91
N GLN A 542 14.32 4.53 14.74
CA GLN A 542 15.07 5.57 14.05
C GLN A 542 14.13 6.46 13.24
N LEU A 543 14.03 7.75 13.61
CA LEU A 543 13.43 8.76 12.74
C LEU A 543 14.31 9.10 11.52
N CYS A 544 15.58 8.66 11.52
CA CYS A 544 16.55 9.04 10.47
C CYS A 544 16.53 8.02 9.35
N ASP A 545 15.50 8.13 8.53
CA ASP A 545 15.21 7.23 7.42
C ASP A 545 15.92 7.65 6.12
N GLU A 546 17.25 7.81 6.19
CA GLU A 546 18.11 8.17 5.05
C GLU A 546 17.86 7.27 3.83
N TRP A 547 17.71 5.97 4.04
CA TRP A 547 17.37 4.97 3.03
C TRP A 547 16.02 5.26 2.33
N ARG A 548 15.01 5.79 3.06
CA ARG A 548 13.74 6.25 2.45
C ARG A 548 13.96 7.52 1.63
N ILE A 549 14.81 8.43 2.09
CA ILE A 549 15.21 9.61 1.32
C ILE A 549 15.89 9.20 0.01
N GLN A 550 16.87 8.29 0.03
CA GLN A 550 17.52 7.81 -1.20
C GLN A 550 16.56 7.05 -2.13
N TYR A 551 15.64 6.24 -1.58
CA TYR A 551 14.59 5.57 -2.36
C TYR A 551 13.70 6.60 -3.07
N LEU A 552 13.12 7.56 -2.33
CA LEU A 552 12.25 8.60 -2.91
C LEU A 552 13.02 9.45 -3.94
N LYS A 553 14.25 9.86 -3.63
CA LYS A 553 15.16 10.58 -4.54
C LYS A 553 15.35 9.83 -5.85
N GLY A 554 15.58 8.51 -5.80
CA GLY A 554 15.71 7.67 -7.00
C GLY A 554 14.42 7.51 -7.79
N TYR A 555 13.36 6.98 -7.17
CA TYR A 555 12.12 6.64 -7.89
C TYR A 555 11.40 7.88 -8.45
N ILE A 556 11.42 9.01 -7.73
CA ILE A 556 10.85 10.27 -8.24
C ILE A 556 11.71 10.82 -9.41
N ASN A 557 13.02 10.60 -9.42
CA ASN A 557 13.87 11.01 -10.56
C ASN A 557 13.60 10.18 -11.82
N GLU A 558 13.44 8.87 -11.67
CA GLU A 558 13.08 7.97 -12.79
C GLU A 558 11.67 8.25 -13.34
N MET A 559 10.73 8.64 -12.48
CA MET A 559 9.43 9.17 -12.91
C MET A 559 9.55 10.50 -13.67
N LEU A 560 10.43 11.42 -13.23
CA LEU A 560 10.68 12.67 -13.95
C LEU A 560 11.30 12.42 -15.33
N LYS A 561 12.21 11.44 -15.44
CA LYS A 561 12.74 10.97 -16.73
C LYS A 561 11.64 10.38 -17.61
N ALA A 562 10.73 9.55 -17.07
CA ALA A 562 9.60 9.02 -17.84
C ALA A 562 8.70 10.13 -18.42
N ILE A 563 8.48 11.24 -17.68
CA ILE A 563 7.76 12.42 -18.21
C ILE A 563 8.55 13.10 -19.34
N LYS A 564 9.88 13.23 -19.19
CA LYS A 564 10.78 13.73 -20.25
C LYS A 564 10.73 12.83 -21.51
N ASP A 565 10.52 11.53 -21.35
CA ASP A 565 10.31 10.55 -22.44
C ASP A 565 8.87 10.59 -23.01
N GLY A 566 8.00 11.48 -22.52
CA GLY A 566 6.64 11.69 -23.02
C GLY A 566 5.55 10.85 -22.36
N ALA A 567 5.82 10.15 -21.25
CA ALA A 567 4.80 9.43 -20.49
C ALA A 567 3.82 10.43 -19.82
N ASN A 568 2.52 10.20 -19.98
CA ASN A 568 1.44 11.11 -19.60
C ASN A 568 1.09 11.08 -18.09
N ILE A 569 2.11 11.22 -17.24
CA ILE A 569 2.00 11.09 -15.79
C ILE A 569 1.50 12.41 -15.17
N LYS A 570 0.44 12.34 -14.36
CA LYS A 570 -0.31 13.49 -13.80
C LYS A 570 -0.09 13.74 -12.32
N GLY A 571 0.36 12.74 -11.57
CA GLY A 571 0.59 12.88 -10.14
C GLY A 571 1.23 11.66 -9.51
N TYR A 572 1.69 11.84 -8.27
CA TYR A 572 2.42 10.85 -7.50
C TYR A 572 1.95 10.79 -6.05
N THR A 573 1.74 9.57 -5.57
CA THR A 573 1.21 9.26 -4.25
C THR A 573 2.17 8.34 -3.50
N SER A 574 2.86 8.87 -2.49
CA SER A 574 3.79 8.07 -1.69
C SER A 574 3.07 7.22 -0.63
N TRP A 575 3.56 5.99 -0.43
CA TRP A 575 3.03 5.01 0.52
C TRP A 575 3.96 4.93 1.75
N SER A 576 3.57 5.42 2.93
CA SER A 576 2.27 6.01 3.33
C SER A 576 2.44 7.26 4.22
N LEU A 577 1.34 7.97 4.51
CA LEU A 577 1.38 9.08 5.49
C LEU A 577 1.92 8.59 6.84
N LEU A 578 1.21 7.62 7.44
CA LEU A 578 1.53 7.04 8.73
C LEU A 578 2.18 5.66 8.58
N ASP A 579 2.95 5.26 9.58
CA ASP A 579 3.11 3.85 9.92
C ASP A 579 1.73 3.27 10.27
N LYS A 580 1.44 2.04 9.82
CA LYS A 580 0.10 1.46 9.81
C LYS A 580 0.15 -0.06 9.99
N PHE A 581 -1.02 -0.69 10.12
CA PHE A 581 -1.13 -2.16 10.14
C PHE A 581 -0.85 -2.72 8.73
N GLU A 582 0.33 -3.28 8.47
CA GLU A 582 0.76 -3.75 7.16
C GLU A 582 0.38 -5.22 6.90
N TRP A 583 -0.92 -5.49 6.96
CA TRP A 583 -1.54 -6.74 6.51
C TRP A 583 -0.98 -7.98 7.21
N GLU A 584 -0.34 -8.92 6.50
CA GLU A 584 0.22 -10.12 7.12
C GLU A 584 1.47 -9.86 7.98
N LYS A 585 1.98 -8.61 7.99
CA LYS A 585 3.14 -8.18 8.79
C LYS A 585 2.75 -7.49 10.10
N GLY A 586 1.46 -7.24 10.33
CA GLY A 586 1.03 -6.44 11.46
C GLY A 586 1.77 -5.10 11.49
N TYR A 587 2.39 -4.75 12.61
CA TYR A 587 3.11 -3.49 12.79
C TYR A 587 4.64 -3.59 12.59
N SER A 588 5.19 -4.67 12.00
CA SER A 588 6.65 -4.82 11.82
C SER A 588 7.27 -4.01 10.68
N ASP A 589 6.51 -3.76 9.61
CA ASP A 589 7.01 -3.18 8.36
C ASP A 589 6.54 -1.73 8.25
N ARG A 590 7.45 -0.78 8.48
CA ARG A 590 7.13 0.64 8.74
C ARG A 590 7.29 1.52 7.50
N TYR A 591 6.19 1.74 6.76
CA TYR A 591 6.12 2.54 5.53
C TYR A 591 6.00 4.06 5.70
N GLY A 592 5.58 4.55 6.87
CA GLY A 592 5.13 5.93 7.04
C GLY A 592 6.23 6.98 6.93
N PHE A 593 5.87 8.18 6.46
CA PHE A 593 6.60 9.42 6.75
C PHE A 593 6.58 9.77 8.24
N TYR A 594 5.47 9.47 8.93
CA TYR A 594 5.34 9.67 10.36
C TYR A 594 5.40 8.33 11.09
N TYR A 595 6.29 8.23 12.07
CA TYR A 595 6.36 7.12 13.01
C TYR A 595 5.15 7.16 13.93
N VAL A 596 4.46 6.02 14.08
CA VAL A 596 3.38 5.85 15.06
C VAL A 596 3.85 4.91 16.17
N GLU A 597 3.74 5.38 17.41
CA GLU A 597 3.97 4.54 18.59
C GLU A 597 2.71 3.76 18.93
N PHE A 598 2.61 2.51 18.47
CA PHE A 598 1.43 1.68 18.66
C PHE A 598 1.24 1.21 20.11
N ASN A 599 2.29 1.12 20.92
CA ASN A 599 2.18 0.72 22.33
C ASN A 599 1.58 1.85 23.19
N ASN A 600 1.74 3.11 22.78
CA ASN A 600 1.12 4.25 23.45
C ASN A 600 -0.39 4.28 23.13
N ARG A 601 -1.22 4.40 24.16
CA ARG A 601 -2.69 4.49 24.03
C ARG A 601 -3.11 5.61 23.09
N ASN A 602 -2.41 6.75 23.10
CA ASN A 602 -2.76 7.95 22.35
C ASN A 602 -2.21 7.97 20.90
N LYS A 603 -1.56 6.89 20.44
CA LYS A 603 -1.01 6.73 19.07
C LYS A 603 -0.32 8.00 18.51
N PRO A 604 0.64 8.60 19.25
CA PRO A 604 1.32 9.81 18.83
C PRO A 604 2.09 9.58 17.52
N ARG A 605 2.16 10.65 16.71
CA ARG A 605 2.74 10.66 15.37
C ARG A 605 3.98 11.56 15.37
N TYR A 606 5.13 11.03 14.97
CA TYR A 606 6.41 11.75 15.00
C TYR A 606 7.04 11.81 13.59
N PRO A 607 7.47 12.99 13.09
CA PRO A 607 8.03 13.13 11.75
C PRO A 607 9.39 12.45 11.61
N LYS A 608 9.56 11.62 10.58
CA LYS A 608 10.86 11.08 10.15
C LYS A 608 11.59 12.09 9.24
N ALA A 609 12.89 11.93 9.02
CA ALA A 609 13.71 12.83 8.20
C ALA A 609 13.12 13.04 6.79
N SER A 610 12.56 11.98 6.21
CA SER A 610 11.89 12.00 4.91
C SER A 610 10.73 12.99 4.78
N VAL A 611 10.07 13.40 5.88
CA VAL A 611 9.02 14.46 5.89
C VAL A 611 9.57 15.75 5.27
N GLN A 612 10.70 16.23 5.78
CA GLN A 612 11.31 17.47 5.28
C GLN A 612 11.81 17.34 3.85
N TYR A 613 12.43 16.20 3.51
CA TYR A 613 12.94 16.00 2.16
C TYR A 613 11.82 15.99 1.11
N TYR A 614 10.70 15.35 1.43
CA TYR A 614 9.54 15.28 0.55
C TYR A 614 8.81 16.61 0.45
N GLU A 615 8.64 17.34 1.55
CA GLU A 615 8.12 18.74 1.55
C GLU A 615 8.95 19.66 0.63
N LYS A 616 10.27 19.46 0.54
CA LYS A 616 11.13 20.22 -0.37
C LYS A 616 10.97 19.80 -1.84
N ILE A 617 10.90 18.51 -2.16
CA ILE A 617 10.59 18.02 -3.53
C ILE A 617 9.25 18.60 -4.02
N ILE A 618 8.23 18.59 -3.17
CA ILE A 618 6.90 19.14 -3.50
C ILE A 618 6.98 20.66 -3.69
N THR A 619 7.60 21.38 -2.75
CA THR A 619 7.71 22.85 -2.80
C THR A 619 8.50 23.34 -4.02
N ALA A 620 9.54 22.60 -4.44
CA ALA A 620 10.31 22.89 -5.65
C ALA A 620 9.69 22.29 -6.94
N ASN A 621 8.62 21.50 -6.82
CA ASN A 621 8.03 20.69 -7.89
C ASN A 621 9.08 19.85 -8.67
N GLY A 622 10.05 19.23 -7.97
CA GLY A 622 11.11 18.42 -8.58
C GLY A 622 12.51 18.61 -7.95
N PHE A 623 13.54 18.57 -8.81
CA PHE A 623 14.96 18.56 -8.43
C PHE A 623 15.72 19.68 -9.18
N PRO A 624 15.72 20.94 -8.72
CA PRO A 624 16.13 22.08 -9.53
C PRO A 624 17.63 22.13 -9.85
N ASN A 625 18.51 21.80 -8.89
CA ASN A 625 19.96 21.74 -9.09
C ASN A 625 20.66 20.90 -8.00
N PRO A 626 21.92 20.47 -8.20
CA PRO A 626 22.64 19.63 -7.24
C PRO A 626 22.78 20.23 -5.83
N ARG A 627 23.00 21.55 -5.72
CA ARG A 627 23.30 22.21 -4.44
C ARG A 627 22.09 22.25 -3.52
N GLU A 628 20.91 22.54 -4.07
CA GLU A 628 19.66 22.52 -3.31
C GLU A 628 19.28 21.09 -2.90
N VAL A 629 19.33 20.14 -3.82
CA VAL A 629 18.96 18.73 -3.57
C VAL A 629 19.85 18.09 -2.49
N GLU A 630 21.11 18.49 -2.41
CA GLU A 630 22.04 18.08 -1.34
C GLU A 630 21.82 18.85 -0.04
N SER A 631 21.53 20.15 -0.10
CA SER A 631 21.19 20.96 1.09
C SER A 631 19.93 20.46 1.81
N TRP A 632 18.89 20.05 1.06
CA TRP A 632 17.68 19.46 1.63
C TRP A 632 17.97 18.13 2.34
N TYR A 633 18.87 17.32 1.77
CA TYR A 633 19.28 16.03 2.31
C TYR A 633 20.01 16.20 3.66
N LEU A 634 21.03 17.05 3.69
CA LEU A 634 21.80 17.34 4.91
C LEU A 634 20.91 17.89 6.03
N LYS A 635 19.99 18.82 5.71
CA LYS A 635 19.08 19.43 6.69
C LYS A 635 18.05 18.45 7.27
N ALA A 636 17.59 17.49 6.47
CA ALA A 636 16.68 16.44 6.92
C ALA A 636 17.36 15.53 7.96
N LEU A 637 18.63 15.16 7.73
CA LEU A 637 19.42 14.37 8.67
C LEU A 637 19.77 15.16 9.94
N GLU A 638 20.16 16.43 9.80
CA GLU A 638 20.44 17.34 10.93
C GLU A 638 19.22 17.45 11.86
N THR A 639 18.04 17.81 11.33
CA THR A 639 16.83 17.96 12.17
C THR A 639 16.42 16.64 12.80
N CYS A 640 16.59 15.52 12.10
CA CYS A 640 16.31 14.21 12.67
C CYS A 640 17.24 13.86 13.85
N SER A 641 18.53 14.17 13.75
CA SER A 641 19.48 13.96 14.85
C SER A 641 19.03 14.68 16.13
N ILE A 642 18.56 15.93 15.99
CA ILE A 642 18.00 16.74 17.08
C ILE A 642 16.72 16.09 17.63
N ASN A 643 15.77 15.70 16.77
CA ASN A 643 14.51 15.08 17.18
C ASN A 643 14.72 13.76 17.96
N ASN A 644 15.66 12.91 17.53
CA ASN A 644 15.98 11.67 18.25
C ASN A 644 16.57 11.95 19.64
N GLN A 645 17.40 12.99 19.79
CA GLN A 645 17.93 13.40 21.10
C GLN A 645 16.82 13.90 22.03
N MET A 646 15.83 14.63 21.50
CA MET A 646 14.67 15.06 22.29
C MET A 646 13.79 13.88 22.73
N LEU A 647 13.51 12.92 21.85
CA LEU A 647 12.72 11.72 22.20
C LEU A 647 13.43 10.81 23.19
N ALA A 648 14.76 10.72 23.15
CA ALA A 648 15.54 10.03 24.17
C ALA A 648 15.46 10.72 25.55
N ALA A 649 15.11 12.01 25.60
CA ALA A 649 14.98 12.80 26.83
C ALA A 649 13.54 12.87 27.38
N GLU A 650 12.48 12.67 26.57
CA GLU A 650 11.08 12.66 27.04
C GLU A 650 10.82 11.77 28.28
N PRO A 651 11.36 10.54 28.38
CA PRO A 651 11.19 9.70 29.57
C PRO A 651 11.80 10.32 30.83
N LEU A 652 12.93 11.02 30.72
CA LEU A 652 13.56 11.70 31.86
C LEU A 652 12.78 12.96 32.25
N LEU A 653 12.35 13.75 31.28
CA LEU A 653 11.59 14.98 31.53
C LEU A 653 10.25 14.69 32.22
N SER A 654 9.53 13.66 31.76
CA SER A 654 8.25 13.25 32.35
C SER A 654 8.40 12.65 33.76
N HIS A 655 9.47 11.89 34.04
CA HIS A 655 9.78 11.48 35.41
C HIS A 655 10.15 12.66 36.31
N MET A 656 10.93 13.63 35.81
CA MET A 656 11.26 14.84 36.58
C MET A 656 10.01 15.67 36.91
N GLN A 657 9.11 15.88 35.94
CA GLN A 657 7.82 16.55 36.20
C GLN A 657 6.97 15.79 37.23
N MET A 658 6.85 14.46 37.12
CA MET A 658 6.13 13.64 38.10
C MET A 658 6.71 13.80 39.51
N VAL A 659 8.05 13.87 39.63
CA VAL A 659 8.73 14.11 40.90
C VAL A 659 8.44 15.51 41.44
N THR A 660 8.51 16.55 40.61
CA THR A 660 8.30 17.94 41.07
C THR A 660 6.84 18.31 41.33
N GLU A 661 5.88 17.75 40.57
CA GLU A 661 4.47 18.11 40.64
C GLU A 661 3.66 17.19 41.57
N ILE A 662 4.07 15.92 41.75
CA ILE A 662 3.34 14.95 42.59
C ILE A 662 4.16 14.56 43.82
N VAL A 663 5.38 14.05 43.63
CA VAL A 663 6.15 13.45 44.75
C VAL A 663 6.57 14.50 45.78
N VAL A 664 7.19 15.60 45.34
CA VAL A 664 7.68 16.66 46.23
C VAL A 664 6.53 17.30 47.05
N PRO A 665 5.41 17.76 46.46
CA PRO A 665 4.30 18.32 47.23
C PRO A 665 3.67 17.30 48.20
N THR A 666 3.55 16.03 47.81
CA THR A 666 3.01 14.97 48.67
C THR A 666 3.93 14.71 49.87
N VAL A 667 5.25 14.61 49.66
CA VAL A 667 6.22 14.45 50.75
C VAL A 667 6.24 15.67 51.67
N CYS A 668 6.22 16.89 51.12
CA CYS A 668 6.18 18.12 51.92
C CYS A 668 4.92 18.18 52.81
N THR A 669 3.73 17.87 52.27
CA THR A 669 2.49 17.84 53.06
C THR A 669 2.52 16.74 54.14
N LEU A 670 3.08 15.57 53.83
CA LEU A 670 3.25 14.48 54.82
C LEU A 670 4.18 14.91 55.97
N CYS A 671 5.31 15.55 55.66
CA CYS A 671 6.24 16.06 56.67
C CYS A 671 5.62 17.14 57.57
N VAL A 672 4.81 18.04 57.01
CA VAL A 672 4.07 19.06 57.78
C VAL A 672 3.04 18.41 58.71
N LEU A 673 2.29 17.41 58.23
CA LEU A 673 1.32 16.67 59.05
C LEU A 673 2.00 15.90 60.19
N ILE A 674 3.11 15.19 59.91
CA ILE A 674 3.89 14.48 60.93
C ILE A 674 4.45 15.46 61.98
N SER A 675 4.96 16.61 61.54
CA SER A 675 5.48 17.65 62.45
C SER A 675 4.37 18.22 63.35
N ALA A 676 3.18 18.47 62.79
CA ALA A 676 2.01 18.93 63.56
C ALA A 676 1.53 17.88 64.58
N VAL A 677 1.52 16.59 64.22
CA VAL A 677 1.18 15.49 65.15
C VAL A 677 2.21 15.36 66.26
N LEU A 678 3.50 15.43 65.95
CA LEU A 678 4.57 15.40 66.96
C LEU A 678 4.48 16.60 67.91
N LEU A 679 4.22 17.81 67.39
CA LEU A 679 4.01 19.00 68.20
C LEU A 679 2.80 18.86 69.14
N MET A 680 1.67 18.34 68.64
CA MET A 680 0.47 18.04 69.42
C MET A 680 0.72 17.00 70.53
N LEU A 681 1.55 15.98 70.26
CA LEU A 681 1.95 14.99 71.26
C LEU A 681 2.89 15.57 72.33
N LEU A 682 3.86 16.40 71.92
CA LEU A 682 4.78 17.08 72.84
C LEU A 682 4.03 18.05 73.76
N LEU A 683 3.11 18.85 73.22
CA LEU A 683 2.26 19.75 74.01
C LEU A 683 1.37 18.99 74.99
N ARG A 684 0.83 17.82 74.59
CA ARG A 684 0.10 16.91 75.49
C ARG A 684 0.96 16.23 76.56
N SER A 685 2.28 16.17 76.39
CA SER A 685 3.20 15.65 77.43
C SER A 685 3.65 16.71 78.45
N GLN A 686 3.23 17.97 78.29
CA GLN A 686 3.53 19.08 79.20
C GLN A 686 2.28 19.64 79.89
N SER A 687 1.17 18.87 79.88
CA SER A 687 -0.13 19.15 80.51
C SER A 687 -0.63 17.97 81.34
#